data_AF-A0A6C0D058-F1
#
_entry.id   AF-A0A6C0D058-F1
#
_cell.length_a   1.000
_cell.length_b   1.000
_cell.length_c   1.000
_cell.angle_alpha   90.00
_cell.angle_beta   90.00
_cell.angle_gamma   90.00
#
_symmetry.space_group_name_H-M   'P 1'
#
loop_
_entity.id
_entity.type
_entity.pdbx_description
1 polymer ?
#
loop_
_entity_poly.entity_id
_entity_poly.type
_entity_poly.pdbx_seq_one_letter_code
_entity_poly.pdbx_strand_id
1 'polypeptide(L)'
;MSNLQSINHTLFRVNILIPMAGEGSRFKKVGFIRPKPMIRVGYKTMITWVVNNINSSEIDAHFIFIIRREQDSVYNVYDHLKQLCPTCEVVYCESLTEGAACTTLLAKHLISTTIPLLIVNSDQYVEWDSSSYWKRIKSITNNIDGDVLCFHVDRSLNDIRWSYASLDNNGYINNIQEKTVISENATVGIYYFSSGIKYVKMAEEMISNNIRVNGEFYVAPVYNQGINNGAKYTISFCQKMWGLGVPIDYTSFLYNYLRPNNFTDNYLSGKSKVIVFDLDGVLVESKEIHYIALNNAISSIAGDQFIIKRNEHEMIYDGLSTNQKLNILSQQKGLLHELHKKIWNLKQDITLELCKTDISEDKNIILTLTTLKSLGFAISVASNCIRASVIVLLQSIGIFDLIDAFFSNEDVIEPKPAPDIYIKAANAFGVSPTSIIVIEDSTKGFEAATRARANLIKVDGPHEITCEYLIPKIIKYEKDKIDVNIIFPLAKAPHEFWISGCDINAIEVPLWLADSGGMPIIEVIIKNLNTSCINPQFIFIVRSSHIKRFNLYSLFPKICEYAKCIIIPVEYTIGAVDSVLYASEYIDNSTPILISDGTVYFNWPESVYGIDSLINQDCEGSILVHQSNDQNWSYVNLNNDNETVNSVSVRTVTSELACIGVYFWKNGYNFVNDAKKVMSKTTREWGVHYIVEVINESLQHNSKFNAINVPKFWMLRSIQEISQFTLENINTIVKKEMKLIYDEMFTRNTLQLVKGYNYDSLLLENDDMKCFAIFCTTNELNWYPNYNFINCTQLIEKNLSKSHIFFKDFEDLTNNINEGLLHFTLLQLVGFDFYNSCIFPEHFSKTVEAMCISLFPSFFIEFTKVIVLPKSIVVVGVPSININLIRDKLRHEFSRLCLPLMEPYKNNILHMTLVRFTSPLTINEKSFLSTINGLEDIFGKLKVSSLGIGSCTWKMLPQDIVSNTKFNLI
;
A
#
# COMPACT_ATOMS: atom_id res chain seq x y z
N MET A 1 -32.18 -18.96 57.31
CA MET A 1 -30.89 -19.33 56.69
C MET A 1 -30.90 -18.78 55.29
N SER A 2 -29.85 -18.13 54.77
CA SER A 2 -28.54 -17.79 55.35
C SER A 2 -28.21 -16.30 55.09
N ASN A 3 -27.17 -15.77 55.73
CA ASN A 3 -26.88 -14.33 55.74
C ASN A 3 -26.39 -13.83 54.37
N LEU A 4 -27.00 -12.77 53.87
CA LEU A 4 -26.35 -11.76 53.04
C LEU A 4 -26.44 -10.42 53.78
N GLN A 5 -25.38 -10.07 54.53
CA GLN A 5 -25.24 -8.73 55.07
C GLN A 5 -24.94 -7.78 53.91
N SER A 6 -25.78 -6.76 53.73
CA SER A 6 -25.59 -5.71 52.74
C SER A 6 -24.37 -4.84 53.12
N ILE A 7 -23.20 -5.17 52.57
CA ILE A 7 -22.02 -4.32 52.69
C ILE A 7 -22.25 -3.10 51.79
N ASN A 8 -22.62 -1.97 52.40
CA ASN A 8 -22.73 -0.68 51.71
C ASN A 8 -21.34 -0.18 51.32
N HIS A 9 -20.81 -0.68 50.20
CA HIS A 9 -19.68 -0.07 49.52
C HIS A 9 -20.11 1.26 48.92
N THR A 10 -19.85 2.36 49.64
CA THR A 10 -19.92 3.71 49.07
C THR A 10 -18.90 3.80 47.93
N LEU A 11 -19.40 3.96 46.71
CA LEU A 11 -18.56 4.09 45.51
C LEU A 11 -17.69 5.34 45.58
N PHE A 12 -16.53 5.30 44.90
CA PHE A 12 -15.61 6.43 44.86
C PHE A 12 -16.14 7.48 43.89
N ARG A 13 -16.66 8.59 44.42
CA ARG A 13 -17.29 9.64 43.63
C ARG A 13 -16.25 10.48 42.89
N VAL A 14 -16.45 10.67 41.59
CA VAL A 14 -15.52 11.37 40.69
C VAL A 14 -16.29 12.24 39.70
N ASN A 15 -15.80 13.46 39.45
CA ASN A 15 -16.27 14.28 38.32
C ASN A 15 -15.49 13.86 37.07
N ILE A 16 -16.18 13.59 35.96
CA ILE A 16 -15.56 13.27 34.66
C ILE A 16 -15.90 14.38 33.68
N LEU A 17 -14.90 15.18 33.32
CA LEU A 17 -15.04 16.35 32.45
C LEU A 17 -14.57 16.04 31.03
N ILE A 18 -15.46 16.19 30.05
CA ILE A 18 -15.17 15.89 28.64
C ILE A 18 -15.37 17.16 27.80
N PRO A 19 -14.30 17.91 27.50
CA PRO A 19 -14.36 19.06 26.59
C PRO A 19 -14.50 18.59 25.15
N MET A 20 -15.62 18.93 24.51
CA MET A 20 -15.96 18.50 23.14
C MET A 20 -16.09 19.65 22.14
N ALA A 21 -15.94 20.89 22.60
CA ALA A 21 -16.16 22.13 21.83
C ALA A 21 -15.14 22.40 20.70
N GLY A 22 -14.39 21.40 20.24
CA GLY A 22 -13.43 21.52 19.14
C GLY A 22 -14.08 21.58 17.76
N GLU A 23 -13.39 22.19 16.80
CA GLU A 23 -13.94 22.48 15.46
C GLU A 23 -14.02 21.25 14.55
N GLY A 24 -13.12 20.28 14.71
CA GLY A 24 -13.11 19.03 13.92
C GLY A 24 -12.70 19.17 12.45
N SER A 25 -12.08 20.27 12.03
CA SER A 25 -11.80 20.60 10.62
C SER A 25 -11.05 19.53 9.82
N ARG A 26 -10.22 18.70 10.46
CA ARG A 26 -9.55 17.56 9.79
C ARG A 26 -10.53 16.54 9.22
N PHE A 27 -11.68 16.31 9.87
CA PHE A 27 -12.75 15.45 9.37
C PHE A 27 -13.65 16.17 8.34
N LYS A 28 -13.99 17.45 8.58
CA LYS A 28 -14.75 18.27 7.61
C LYS A 28 -14.05 18.30 6.24
N LYS A 29 -12.73 18.46 6.23
CA LYS A 29 -11.89 18.49 5.00
C LYS A 29 -11.93 17.19 4.17
N VAL A 30 -12.42 16.08 4.71
CA VAL A 30 -12.54 14.80 3.98
C VAL A 30 -13.99 14.32 3.81
N GLY A 31 -14.98 15.19 4.06
CA GLY A 31 -16.40 14.95 3.72
C GLY A 31 -17.31 14.54 4.89
N PHE A 32 -16.82 14.46 6.13
CA PHE A 32 -17.68 14.18 7.28
C PHE A 32 -18.47 15.42 7.70
N ILE A 33 -19.80 15.28 7.76
CA ILE A 33 -20.72 16.38 8.12
C ILE A 33 -20.88 16.55 9.63
N ARG A 34 -20.86 15.45 10.40
CA ARG A 34 -21.13 15.46 11.84
C ARG A 34 -19.94 16.04 12.63
N PRO A 35 -20.17 16.77 13.74
CA PRO A 35 -19.08 17.25 14.60
C PRO A 35 -18.31 16.06 15.18
N LYS A 36 -16.98 16.20 15.36
CA LYS A 36 -16.04 15.12 15.70
C LYS A 36 -16.57 14.07 16.71
N PRO A 37 -17.16 14.42 17.88
CA PRO A 37 -17.64 13.44 18.85
C PRO A 37 -18.85 12.62 18.36
N MET A 38 -19.63 13.15 17.41
CA MET A 38 -20.84 12.55 16.84
C MET A 38 -20.57 11.75 15.56
N ILE A 39 -19.33 11.73 15.05
CA ILE A 39 -18.93 10.84 13.96
C ILE A 39 -19.06 9.39 14.45
N ARG A 40 -19.67 8.53 13.61
CA ARG A 40 -19.78 7.09 13.90
C ARG A 40 -18.45 6.40 13.71
N VAL A 41 -18.04 5.62 14.70
CA VAL A 41 -16.86 4.74 14.69
C VAL A 41 -17.40 3.31 14.75
N GLY A 42 -17.62 2.71 13.58
CA GLY A 42 -18.46 1.51 13.47
C GLY A 42 -19.90 1.80 13.90
N TYR A 43 -20.43 1.01 14.85
CA TYR A 43 -21.84 1.05 15.26
C TYR A 43 -22.18 2.08 16.36
N LYS A 44 -21.18 2.77 16.94
CA LYS A 44 -21.32 3.75 18.03
C LYS A 44 -20.76 5.11 17.58
N THR A 45 -21.22 6.22 18.17
CA THR A 45 -20.51 7.50 17.97
C THR A 45 -19.17 7.51 18.72
N MET A 46 -18.25 8.37 18.30
CA MET A 46 -16.94 8.54 18.93
C MET A 46 -17.06 8.81 20.44
N ILE A 47 -17.98 9.70 20.86
CA ILE A 47 -18.25 9.96 22.27
C ILE A 47 -18.84 8.75 23.01
N THR A 48 -19.66 7.93 22.35
CA THR A 48 -20.16 6.67 22.92
C THR A 48 -19.03 5.66 23.14
N TRP A 49 -17.95 5.67 22.36
CA TRP A 49 -16.76 4.87 22.68
C TRP A 49 -16.01 5.42 23.90
N VAL A 50 -15.73 6.73 23.95
CA VAL A 50 -15.03 7.37 25.08
C VAL A 50 -15.76 7.11 26.40
N VAL A 51 -17.05 7.41 26.50
CA VAL A 51 -17.82 7.28 27.75
C VAL A 51 -17.82 5.82 28.25
N ASN A 52 -18.06 4.85 27.37
CA ASN A 52 -18.03 3.43 27.72
C ASN A 52 -16.62 2.91 28.07
N ASN A 53 -15.56 3.58 27.61
CA ASN A 53 -14.17 3.20 27.89
C ASN A 53 -13.67 3.73 29.25
N ILE A 54 -14.31 4.78 29.80
CA ILE A 54 -13.99 5.33 31.13
C ILE A 54 -14.92 4.80 32.24
N ASN A 55 -16.20 4.57 31.92
CA ASN A 55 -17.19 4.17 32.91
C ASN A 55 -16.82 2.82 33.57
N SER A 56 -17.03 2.71 34.89
CA SER A 56 -16.63 1.55 35.69
C SER A 56 -17.51 1.42 36.92
N SER A 57 -17.87 0.18 37.29
CA SER A 57 -18.62 -0.13 38.52
C SER A 57 -17.85 0.17 39.81
N GLU A 58 -16.59 0.58 39.72
CA GLU A 58 -15.77 1.00 40.86
C GLU A 58 -16.05 2.45 41.33
N ILE A 59 -16.72 3.28 40.51
CA ILE A 59 -16.89 4.72 40.76
C ILE A 59 -18.34 5.20 40.70
N ASP A 60 -18.63 6.29 41.42
CA ASP A 60 -19.84 7.10 41.21
C ASP A 60 -19.48 8.25 40.26
N ALA A 61 -19.79 8.06 38.98
CA ALA A 61 -19.29 8.85 37.87
C ALA A 61 -20.25 10.01 37.52
N HIS A 62 -19.90 11.23 37.92
CA HIS A 62 -20.62 12.44 37.53
C HIS A 62 -20.03 13.03 36.25
N PHE A 63 -20.64 12.70 35.10
CA PHE A 63 -20.21 13.17 33.79
C PHE A 63 -20.62 14.63 33.52
N ILE A 64 -19.68 15.43 33.02
CA ILE A 64 -19.86 16.83 32.65
C ILE A 64 -19.31 17.02 31.23
N PHE A 65 -20.17 17.37 30.29
CA PHE A 65 -19.80 17.60 28.89
C PHE A 65 -19.75 19.08 28.56
N ILE A 66 -18.82 19.51 27.68
CA ILE A 66 -18.77 20.89 27.18
C ILE A 66 -18.88 20.90 25.66
N ILE A 67 -19.97 21.45 25.12
CA ILE A 67 -20.33 21.41 23.68
C ILE A 67 -20.49 22.82 23.11
N ARG A 68 -20.27 23.01 21.79
CA ARG A 68 -20.59 24.31 21.17
C ARG A 68 -22.10 24.43 20.94
N ARG A 69 -22.69 25.59 21.27
CA ARG A 69 -24.12 25.86 21.05
C ARG A 69 -24.53 25.68 19.59
N GLU A 70 -23.69 26.12 18.66
CA GLU A 70 -23.84 25.90 17.20
C GLU A 70 -23.96 24.41 16.86
N GLN A 71 -23.07 23.57 17.38
CA GLN A 71 -23.07 22.12 17.11
C GLN A 71 -24.32 21.44 17.65
N ASP A 72 -24.80 21.88 18.82
CA ASP A 72 -26.01 21.34 19.41
C ASP A 72 -27.25 21.69 18.58
N SER A 73 -27.39 22.97 18.19
CA SER A 73 -28.53 23.48 17.42
C SER A 73 -28.72 22.86 16.03
N VAL A 74 -27.72 22.15 15.52
CA VAL A 74 -27.75 21.47 14.21
C VAL A 74 -27.79 19.95 14.34
N TYR A 75 -27.13 19.35 15.33
CA TYR A 75 -26.94 17.89 15.43
C TYR A 75 -27.57 17.23 16.66
N ASN A 76 -28.34 17.98 17.46
CA ASN A 76 -28.97 17.57 18.71
C ASN A 76 -28.04 16.73 19.61
N VAL A 77 -26.94 17.35 20.01
CA VAL A 77 -25.86 16.70 20.76
C VAL A 77 -26.29 16.48 22.22
N TYR A 78 -27.05 17.41 22.79
CA TYR A 78 -27.60 17.36 24.13
C TYR A 78 -28.45 16.11 24.36
N ASP A 79 -29.44 15.81 23.50
CA ASP A 79 -30.29 14.62 23.70
C ASP A 79 -29.50 13.32 23.54
N HIS A 80 -28.54 13.25 22.61
CA HIS A 80 -27.64 12.08 22.48
C HIS A 80 -26.81 11.86 23.75
N LEU A 81 -26.33 12.93 24.39
CA LEU A 81 -25.60 12.85 25.66
C LEU A 81 -26.50 12.48 26.83
N LYS A 82 -27.75 12.97 26.88
CA LYS A 82 -28.74 12.58 27.89
C LYS A 82 -29.21 11.13 27.71
N GLN A 83 -29.28 10.61 26.49
CA GLN A 83 -29.53 9.17 26.25
C GLN A 83 -28.34 8.31 26.68
N LEU A 84 -27.11 8.78 26.44
CA LEU A 84 -25.87 8.08 26.80
C LEU A 84 -25.59 8.11 28.32
N CYS A 85 -25.91 9.21 28.99
CA CYS A 85 -25.72 9.45 30.42
C CYS A 85 -26.86 10.35 30.96
N PRO A 86 -28.01 9.79 31.41
CA PRO A 86 -29.16 10.58 31.84
C PRO A 86 -28.87 11.62 32.95
N THR A 87 -27.92 11.29 33.83
CA THR A 87 -27.49 12.10 34.98
C THR A 87 -26.31 13.04 34.68
N CYS A 88 -25.88 13.20 33.41
CA CYS A 88 -24.79 14.12 33.09
C CYS A 88 -25.21 15.60 33.13
N GLU A 89 -24.24 16.49 33.35
CA GLU A 89 -24.38 17.92 33.10
C GLU A 89 -23.81 18.32 31.74
N VAL A 90 -24.38 19.36 31.13
CA VAL A 90 -23.96 19.87 29.82
C VAL A 90 -23.77 21.38 29.88
N VAL A 91 -22.55 21.83 29.61
CA VAL A 91 -22.15 23.25 29.59
C VAL A 91 -21.98 23.71 28.14
N TYR A 92 -22.58 24.85 27.80
CA TYR A 92 -22.47 25.43 26.46
C TYR A 92 -21.24 26.32 26.30
N CYS A 93 -20.63 26.23 25.12
CA CYS A 93 -19.52 27.05 24.65
C CYS A 93 -20.01 27.87 23.44
N GLU A 94 -20.02 29.19 23.53
CA GLU A 94 -20.60 30.05 22.48
C GLU A 94 -19.68 30.17 21.25
N SER A 95 -18.37 30.32 21.48
CA SER A 95 -17.34 30.47 20.45
C SER A 95 -16.29 29.35 20.54
N LEU A 96 -15.26 29.41 19.68
CA LEU A 96 -14.03 28.64 19.92
C LEU A 96 -13.22 29.32 21.04
N THR A 97 -12.72 28.51 21.97
CA THR A 97 -11.83 28.91 23.06
C THR A 97 -10.37 28.83 22.62
N GLU A 98 -9.47 29.50 23.36
CA GLU A 98 -8.02 29.52 23.10
C GLU A 98 -7.29 28.21 23.49
N GLY A 99 -7.99 27.07 23.49
CA GLY A 99 -7.45 25.76 23.84
C GLY A 99 -8.30 24.98 24.86
N ALA A 100 -7.99 23.70 25.00
CA ALA A 100 -8.76 22.77 25.82
C ALA A 100 -8.84 23.16 27.30
N ALA A 101 -7.79 23.77 27.88
CA ALA A 101 -7.80 24.24 29.26
C ALA A 101 -8.64 25.51 29.49
N CYS A 102 -8.90 26.30 28.43
CA CYS A 102 -9.92 27.36 28.49
C CYS A 102 -11.33 26.77 28.39
N THR A 103 -11.53 25.72 27.58
CA THR A 103 -12.81 25.01 27.47
C THR A 103 -13.24 24.44 28.81
N THR A 104 -12.37 23.71 29.51
CA THR A 104 -12.67 23.06 30.80
C THR A 104 -13.09 24.05 31.89
N LEU A 105 -12.52 25.26 31.91
CA LEU A 105 -12.86 26.29 32.88
C LEU A 105 -14.27 26.87 32.72
N LEU A 106 -14.97 26.67 31.59
CA LEU A 106 -16.39 26.99 31.48
C LEU A 106 -17.23 26.20 32.49
N ALA A 107 -16.81 24.98 32.83
CA ALA A 107 -17.41 24.14 33.86
C ALA A 107 -16.89 24.44 35.29
N LYS A 108 -16.12 25.52 35.52
CA LYS A 108 -15.54 25.89 36.83
C LYS A 108 -16.56 25.82 37.98
N HIS A 109 -17.79 26.27 37.73
CA HIS A 109 -18.88 26.26 38.72
C HIS A 109 -19.35 24.85 39.15
N LEU A 110 -19.09 23.82 38.35
CA LEU A 110 -19.36 22.41 38.68
C LEU A 110 -18.11 21.70 39.22
N ILE A 111 -16.94 21.96 38.63
CA ILE A 111 -15.71 21.21 38.91
C ILE A 111 -14.87 21.79 40.06
N SER A 112 -15.07 23.04 40.48
CA SER A 112 -14.30 23.70 41.56
C SER A 112 -14.70 23.19 42.96
N THR A 113 -14.59 21.88 43.18
CA THR A 113 -14.97 21.19 44.42
C THR A 113 -13.82 20.36 45.01
N THR A 114 -14.00 19.86 46.22
CA THR A 114 -13.10 18.88 46.86
C THR A 114 -13.23 17.48 46.26
N ILE A 115 -14.21 17.22 45.39
CA ILE A 115 -14.36 15.96 44.66
C ILE A 115 -13.19 15.83 43.66
N PRO A 116 -12.58 14.64 43.49
CA PRO A 116 -11.58 14.41 42.47
C PRO A 116 -12.13 14.62 41.06
N LEU A 117 -11.25 15.01 40.15
CA LEU A 117 -11.58 15.37 38.77
C LEU A 117 -10.75 14.53 37.79
N LEU A 118 -11.43 13.88 36.85
CA LEU A 118 -10.84 13.26 35.68
C LEU A 118 -11.19 14.10 34.44
N ILE A 119 -10.20 14.48 33.64
CA ILE A 119 -10.39 15.17 32.36
C ILE A 119 -10.04 14.20 31.24
N VAL A 120 -10.93 14.05 30.25
CA VAL A 120 -10.81 13.06 29.17
C VAL A 120 -11.14 13.71 27.83
N ASN A 121 -10.29 13.54 26.81
CA ASN A 121 -10.59 14.05 25.46
C ASN A 121 -11.72 13.26 24.77
N SER A 122 -12.42 13.90 23.85
CA SER A 122 -13.61 13.35 23.17
C SER A 122 -13.31 12.38 22.01
N ASP A 123 -12.06 12.00 21.79
CA ASP A 123 -11.58 11.43 20.51
C ASP A 123 -10.41 10.45 20.65
N GLN A 124 -10.53 9.54 21.61
CA GLN A 124 -9.53 8.52 21.91
C GLN A 124 -10.19 7.24 22.44
N TYR A 125 -9.49 6.11 22.33
CA TYR A 125 -9.86 4.85 22.98
C TYR A 125 -8.60 4.19 23.53
N VAL A 126 -8.65 3.65 24.75
CA VAL A 126 -7.51 3.00 25.42
C VAL A 126 -7.82 1.56 25.81
N GLU A 127 -6.87 0.67 25.54
CA GLU A 127 -6.92 -0.73 25.97
C GLU A 127 -6.37 -0.82 27.40
N TRP A 128 -7.26 -0.88 28.37
CA TRP A 128 -6.94 -0.84 29.81
C TRP A 128 -8.02 -1.54 30.66
N ASP A 129 -7.64 -1.94 31.88
CA ASP A 129 -8.60 -2.25 32.93
C ASP A 129 -8.84 -1.01 33.80
N SER A 130 -9.93 -0.29 33.50
CA SER A 130 -10.37 0.88 34.28
C SER A 130 -10.64 0.54 35.75
N SER A 131 -11.02 -0.71 36.07
CA SER A 131 -11.33 -1.13 37.43
C SER A 131 -10.06 -1.31 38.26
N SER A 132 -9.00 -1.88 37.68
CA SER A 132 -7.67 -1.93 38.31
C SER A 132 -7.04 -0.53 38.43
N TYR A 133 -7.23 0.35 37.44
CA TYR A 133 -6.85 1.76 37.57
C TYR A 133 -7.53 2.43 38.76
N TRP A 134 -8.86 2.35 38.86
CA TRP A 134 -9.59 2.96 39.98
C TRP A 134 -9.22 2.33 41.33
N LYS A 135 -8.93 1.04 41.40
CA LYS A 135 -8.39 0.39 42.63
C LYS A 135 -7.03 0.96 43.04
N ARG A 136 -6.12 1.17 42.09
CA ARG A 136 -4.84 1.85 42.34
C ARG A 136 -5.06 3.27 42.82
N ILE A 137 -5.86 4.07 42.11
CA ILE A 137 -6.12 5.47 42.49
C ILE A 137 -6.71 5.56 43.90
N LYS A 138 -7.72 4.74 44.24
CA LYS A 138 -8.31 4.67 45.59
C LYS A 138 -7.27 4.39 46.68
N SER A 139 -6.30 3.50 46.44
CA SER A 139 -5.30 3.14 47.47
C SER A 139 -4.18 4.17 47.65
N ILE A 140 -3.92 5.01 46.65
CA ILE A 140 -2.85 6.03 46.70
C ILE A 140 -3.35 7.48 46.81
N THR A 141 -4.64 7.78 46.62
CA THR A 141 -5.15 9.17 46.48
C THR A 141 -4.92 10.07 47.70
N ASN A 142 -4.61 9.53 48.88
CA ASN A 142 -4.23 10.32 50.06
C ASN A 142 -2.76 10.78 50.02
N ASN A 143 -1.94 10.23 49.12
CA ASN A 143 -0.50 10.45 48.99
C ASN A 143 -0.11 11.17 47.68
N ILE A 144 -1.07 11.46 46.80
CA ILE A 144 -0.86 12.10 45.49
C ILE A 144 -1.87 13.24 45.21
N ASP A 145 -1.43 14.21 44.42
CA ASP A 145 -2.25 15.33 43.93
C ASP A 145 -2.96 15.03 42.61
N GLY A 146 -2.59 13.94 41.93
CA GLY A 146 -3.15 13.52 40.65
C GLY A 146 -2.30 12.44 39.96
N ASP A 147 -2.79 11.98 38.82
CA ASP A 147 -2.17 10.90 38.04
C ASP A 147 -2.40 11.13 36.54
N VAL A 148 -1.43 10.77 35.70
CA VAL A 148 -1.57 10.86 34.24
C VAL A 148 -1.50 9.46 33.65
N LEU A 149 -2.51 9.08 32.86
CA LEU A 149 -2.50 7.81 32.15
C LEU A 149 -1.64 7.93 30.88
N CYS A 150 -0.74 6.97 30.70
CA CYS A 150 0.27 6.96 29.65
C CYS A 150 0.30 5.62 28.90
N PHE A 151 1.03 5.59 27.80
CA PHE A 151 1.49 4.39 27.11
C PHE A 151 2.98 4.56 26.77
N HIS A 152 3.69 3.44 26.60
CA HIS A 152 5.09 3.48 26.16
C HIS A 152 5.16 3.66 24.64
N VAL A 153 6.06 4.55 24.21
CA VAL A 153 6.44 4.73 22.80
C VAL A 153 7.96 4.71 22.67
N ASP A 154 8.46 4.14 21.58
CA ASP A 154 9.87 4.15 21.25
C ASP A 154 10.33 5.59 20.98
N ARG A 155 11.28 6.07 21.80
CA ARG A 155 11.79 7.44 21.75
C ARG A 155 12.51 7.75 20.44
N SER A 156 13.07 6.74 19.75
CA SER A 156 13.76 6.92 18.46
C SER A 156 12.82 7.39 17.34
N LEU A 157 11.51 7.13 17.46
CA LEU A 157 10.49 7.55 16.49
C LEU A 157 10.15 9.05 16.56
N ASN A 158 10.54 9.74 17.64
CA ASN A 158 10.32 11.18 17.87
C ASN A 158 8.87 11.66 17.57
N ASP A 159 7.86 10.91 18.03
CA ASP A 159 6.45 11.12 17.70
C ASP A 159 5.82 12.35 18.42
N ILE A 160 6.07 13.54 17.87
CA ILE A 160 5.56 14.83 18.38
C ILE A 160 4.02 14.97 18.39
N ARG A 161 3.23 13.93 18.07
CA ARG A 161 1.76 13.99 18.15
C ARG A 161 1.25 14.13 19.59
N TRP A 162 1.98 13.60 20.57
CA TRP A 162 1.52 13.42 21.95
C TRP A 162 2.01 14.51 22.92
N SER A 163 1.49 14.47 24.15
CA SER A 163 2.16 15.05 25.31
C SER A 163 2.95 13.94 26.04
N TYR A 164 3.99 14.31 26.78
CA TYR A 164 4.98 13.40 27.35
C TYR A 164 5.30 13.76 28.80
N ALA A 165 5.46 12.77 29.68
CA ALA A 165 5.72 12.95 31.11
C ALA A 165 7.05 12.29 31.55
N SER A 166 8.02 13.10 31.99
CA SER A 166 9.25 12.59 32.62
C SER A 166 9.09 12.42 34.13
N LEU A 167 9.82 11.46 34.70
CA LEU A 167 9.80 11.15 36.14
C LEU A 167 11.10 11.58 36.83
N ASP A 168 11.02 11.79 38.15
CA ASP A 168 12.16 11.90 39.04
C ASP A 168 12.63 10.52 39.57
N ASN A 169 13.70 10.52 40.37
CA ASN A 169 14.27 9.32 40.98
C ASN A 169 13.33 8.63 42.01
N ASN A 170 12.21 9.27 42.38
CA ASN A 170 11.20 8.73 43.29
C ASN A 170 9.96 8.20 42.56
N GLY A 171 9.88 8.34 41.23
CA GLY A 171 8.75 7.93 40.40
C GLY A 171 7.61 8.96 40.31
N TYR A 172 7.83 10.22 40.73
CA TYR A 172 6.87 11.32 40.53
C TYR A 172 7.15 12.06 39.23
N ILE A 173 6.11 12.63 38.59
CA ILE A 173 6.28 13.48 37.41
C ILE A 173 7.04 14.76 37.80
N ASN A 174 8.14 15.05 37.09
CA ASN A 174 8.95 16.27 37.30
C ASN A 174 8.81 17.31 36.19
N ASN A 175 8.30 16.91 35.01
CA ASN A 175 7.99 17.80 33.89
C ASN A 175 7.01 17.08 32.96
N ILE A 176 6.09 17.83 32.35
CA ILE A 176 5.22 17.36 31.28
C ILE A 176 5.25 18.36 30.11
N GLN A 177 5.41 17.87 28.88
CA GLN A 177 5.46 18.74 27.69
C GLN A 177 4.53 18.26 26.59
N GLU A 178 3.90 19.20 25.90
CA GLU A 178 2.95 18.97 24.82
C GLU A 178 3.67 19.18 23.48
N LYS A 179 3.52 18.24 22.54
CA LYS A 179 4.25 18.19 21.25
C LYS A 179 5.78 18.15 21.35
N THR A 180 6.36 17.68 22.45
CA THR A 180 7.83 17.56 22.62
C THR A 180 8.21 16.29 23.39
N VAL A 181 9.14 15.49 22.83
CA VAL A 181 9.45 14.13 23.29
C VAL A 181 10.51 14.13 24.41
N ILE A 182 10.06 14.40 25.64
CA ILE A 182 10.93 14.42 26.82
C ILE A 182 11.19 13.04 27.45
N SER A 183 10.39 12.03 27.11
CA SER A 183 10.41 10.68 27.71
C SER A 183 9.80 9.63 26.78
N GLU A 184 9.75 8.37 27.21
CA GLU A 184 9.01 7.28 26.55
C GLU A 184 7.53 7.19 26.99
N ASN A 185 7.14 7.95 28.03
CA ASN A 185 5.78 7.95 28.57
C ASN A 185 4.91 8.98 27.82
N ALA A 186 4.24 8.56 26.74
CA ALA A 186 3.29 9.39 26.02
C ALA A 186 1.92 9.37 26.74
N THR A 187 1.30 10.54 26.95
CA THR A 187 0.01 10.65 27.64
C THR A 187 -1.15 10.26 26.73
N VAL A 188 -2.16 9.57 27.27
CA VAL A 188 -3.35 9.14 26.49
C VAL A 188 -4.52 10.12 26.58
N GLY A 189 -4.29 11.38 26.98
CA GLY A 189 -5.35 12.38 27.08
C GLY A 189 -6.35 12.12 28.22
N ILE A 190 -5.92 11.40 29.27
CA ILE A 190 -6.71 11.09 30.47
C ILE A 190 -5.91 11.58 31.69
N TYR A 191 -6.47 12.56 32.39
CA TYR A 191 -5.78 13.38 33.39
C TYR A 191 -6.57 13.40 34.71
N TYR A 192 -6.03 12.78 35.76
CA TYR A 192 -6.63 12.75 37.10
C TYR A 192 -6.01 13.80 38.03
N PHE A 193 -6.86 14.48 38.81
CA PHE A 193 -6.50 15.41 39.88
C PHE A 193 -7.29 15.05 41.15
N SER A 194 -6.63 14.99 42.31
CA SER A 194 -7.29 14.57 43.57
C SER A 194 -8.27 15.60 44.15
N SER A 195 -8.35 16.81 43.58
CA SER A 195 -9.44 17.77 43.78
C SER A 195 -9.55 18.73 42.59
N GLY A 196 -10.78 18.99 42.14
CA GLY A 196 -11.03 19.96 41.08
C GLY A 196 -10.73 21.42 41.44
N ILE A 197 -10.75 21.81 42.74
CA ILE A 197 -10.26 23.13 43.20
C ILE A 197 -8.78 23.32 42.82
N LYS A 198 -7.95 22.28 43.04
CA LYS A 198 -6.52 22.33 42.68
C LYS A 198 -6.37 22.54 41.17
N TYR A 199 -7.08 21.75 40.37
CA TYR A 199 -7.07 21.87 38.91
C TYR A 199 -7.44 23.29 38.44
N VAL A 200 -8.56 23.83 38.93
CA VAL A 200 -9.04 25.16 38.55
C VAL A 200 -8.00 26.24 38.86
N LYS A 201 -7.42 26.23 40.09
CA LYS A 201 -6.37 27.19 40.45
C LYS A 201 -5.19 27.10 39.49
N MET A 202 -4.69 25.89 39.22
CA MET A 202 -3.51 25.68 38.37
C MET A 202 -3.76 26.03 36.89
N ALA A 203 -4.97 25.82 36.38
CA ALA A 203 -5.35 26.20 35.03
C ALA A 203 -5.47 27.73 34.88
N GLU A 204 -6.05 28.42 35.88
CA GLU A 204 -6.10 29.88 35.92
C GLU A 204 -4.71 30.50 36.10
N GLU A 205 -3.83 29.89 36.92
CA GLU A 205 -2.43 30.25 37.08
C GLU A 205 -1.67 30.13 35.74
N MET A 206 -1.79 28.99 35.04
CA MET A 206 -1.20 28.75 33.71
C MET A 206 -1.67 29.77 32.66
N ILE A 207 -2.96 30.11 32.65
CA ILE A 207 -3.54 31.09 31.72
C ILE A 207 -3.09 32.51 32.03
N SER A 208 -3.03 32.90 33.31
CA SER A 208 -2.54 34.21 33.74
C SER A 208 -1.04 34.40 33.41
N ASN A 209 -0.25 33.33 33.50
CA ASN A 209 1.15 33.29 33.05
C ASN A 209 1.30 33.16 31.52
N ASN A 210 0.20 33.10 30.76
CA ASN A 210 0.13 32.95 29.30
C ASN A 210 0.93 31.74 28.75
N ILE A 211 1.01 30.65 29.51
CA ILE A 211 1.78 29.45 29.15
C ILE A 211 1.01 28.64 28.10
N ARG A 212 1.44 28.75 26.84
CA ARG A 212 0.81 28.14 25.66
C ARG A 212 1.78 27.24 24.90
N VAL A 213 1.24 26.31 24.14
CA VAL A 213 1.97 25.53 23.12
C VAL A 213 1.28 25.75 21.77
N ASN A 214 2.06 26.13 20.75
CA ASN A 214 1.55 26.47 19.41
C ASN A 214 0.40 27.51 19.39
N GLY A 215 0.33 28.38 20.40
CA GLY A 215 -0.71 29.40 20.56
C GLY A 215 -1.93 28.99 21.39
N GLU A 216 -2.04 27.71 21.80
CA GLU A 216 -3.19 27.17 22.52
C GLU A 216 -2.86 26.78 23.98
N PHE A 217 -3.86 26.85 24.86
CA PHE A 217 -3.80 26.37 26.23
C PHE A 217 -4.22 24.88 26.35
N TYR A 218 -3.25 24.00 26.50
CA TYR A 218 -3.45 22.55 26.65
C TYR A 218 -3.67 22.12 28.11
N VAL A 219 -4.30 20.96 28.32
CA VAL A 219 -4.58 20.43 29.67
C VAL A 219 -3.34 19.85 30.34
N ALA A 220 -2.44 19.19 29.59
CA ALA A 220 -1.24 18.57 30.17
C ALA A 220 -0.31 19.58 30.88
N PRO A 221 0.07 20.73 30.29
CA PRO A 221 0.95 21.71 30.97
C PRO A 221 0.44 22.27 32.31
N VAL A 222 -0.85 22.10 32.64
CA VAL A 222 -1.41 22.48 33.96
C VAL A 222 -0.69 21.76 35.11
N TYR A 223 -0.27 20.50 34.92
CA TYR A 223 0.48 19.75 35.94
C TYR A 223 1.81 20.44 36.31
N ASN A 224 2.47 21.15 35.39
CA ASN A 224 3.72 21.87 35.70
C ASN A 224 3.49 22.99 36.72
N GLN A 225 2.33 23.64 36.73
CA GLN A 225 2.01 24.63 37.77
C GLN A 225 1.89 23.96 39.14
N GLY A 226 1.35 22.74 39.20
CA GLY A 226 1.32 21.93 40.41
C GLY A 226 2.70 21.50 40.89
N ILE A 227 3.54 20.99 39.98
CA ILE A 227 4.92 20.56 40.28
C ILE A 227 5.74 21.73 40.84
N ASN A 228 5.64 22.92 40.23
CA ASN A 228 6.27 24.15 40.73
C ASN A 228 5.79 24.55 42.13
N ASN A 229 4.55 24.20 42.49
CA ASN A 229 3.95 24.42 43.81
C ASN A 229 4.15 23.20 44.77
N GLY A 230 4.99 22.22 44.41
CA GLY A 230 5.34 21.07 45.25
C GLY A 230 4.34 19.90 45.25
N ALA A 231 3.37 19.89 44.33
CA ALA A 231 2.38 18.83 44.19
C ALA A 231 3.00 17.53 43.62
N LYS A 232 2.51 16.38 44.08
CA LYS A 232 3.03 15.05 43.71
C LYS A 232 2.11 14.33 42.74
N TYR A 233 2.60 14.07 41.54
CA TYR A 233 1.86 13.35 40.50
C TYR A 233 2.54 12.04 40.14
N THR A 234 1.77 11.00 39.85
CA THR A 234 2.28 9.72 39.33
C THR A 234 1.79 9.47 37.91
N ILE A 235 2.30 8.41 37.26
CA ILE A 235 1.73 7.88 36.03
C ILE A 235 1.10 6.51 36.24
N SER A 236 0.09 6.22 35.43
CA SER A 236 -0.45 4.88 35.18
C SER A 236 -0.20 4.49 33.74
N PHE A 237 -0.29 3.20 33.40
CA PHE A 237 -0.15 2.72 32.03
C PHE A 237 -1.39 1.98 31.52
N CYS A 238 -1.77 2.24 30.27
CA CYS A 238 -2.62 1.35 29.47
C CYS A 238 -1.75 0.43 28.59
N GLN A 239 -2.35 -0.63 28.04
CA GLN A 239 -1.66 -1.54 27.11
C GLN A 239 -1.45 -0.88 25.74
N LYS A 240 -2.46 -0.12 25.27
CA LYS A 240 -2.43 0.56 23.98
C LYS A 240 -3.36 1.78 23.95
N MET A 241 -3.02 2.76 23.12
CA MET A 241 -3.81 3.95 22.86
C MET A 241 -4.16 4.01 21.36
N TRP A 242 -5.39 4.43 21.07
CA TRP A 242 -5.89 4.69 19.72
C TRP A 242 -6.41 6.12 19.62
N GLY A 243 -5.84 6.90 18.72
CA GLY A 243 -6.37 8.20 18.35
C GLY A 243 -7.60 8.06 17.46
N LEU A 244 -8.67 8.77 17.77
CA LEU A 244 -9.84 8.92 16.89
C LEU A 244 -9.93 10.35 16.35
N GLY A 245 -9.01 11.24 16.76
CA GLY A 245 -9.00 12.67 16.47
C GLY A 245 -8.63 13.08 15.04
N VAL A 246 -8.20 12.15 14.20
CA VAL A 246 -7.87 12.38 12.77
C VAL A 246 -8.35 11.23 11.89
N PRO A 247 -8.68 11.47 10.60
CA PRO A 247 -9.19 10.42 9.72
C PRO A 247 -8.30 9.18 9.59
N ILE A 248 -6.97 9.33 9.56
CA ILE A 248 -6.05 8.20 9.40
C ILE A 248 -6.01 7.28 10.63
N ASP A 249 -5.95 7.85 11.83
CA ASP A 249 -5.93 7.07 13.08
C ASP A 249 -7.33 6.46 13.36
N TYR A 250 -8.41 7.18 13.01
CA TYR A 250 -9.79 6.65 12.97
C TYR A 250 -9.91 5.42 12.07
N THR A 251 -9.44 5.50 10.81
CA THR A 251 -9.48 4.37 9.86
C THR A 251 -8.58 3.22 10.33
N SER A 252 -7.45 3.53 10.96
CA SER A 252 -6.59 2.53 11.61
C SER A 252 -7.32 1.79 12.75
N PHE A 253 -8.09 2.49 13.59
CA PHE A 253 -8.90 1.86 14.65
C PHE A 253 -9.99 0.94 14.09
N LEU A 254 -10.67 1.34 13.01
CA LEU A 254 -11.64 0.46 12.32
C LEU A 254 -10.96 -0.85 11.85
N TYR A 255 -9.85 -0.74 11.11
CA TYR A 255 -9.17 -1.89 10.53
C TYR A 255 -8.42 -2.77 11.53
N ASN A 256 -7.81 -2.19 12.57
CA ASN A 256 -6.82 -2.88 13.40
C ASN A 256 -7.28 -3.15 14.84
N TYR A 257 -8.38 -2.54 15.31
CA TYR A 257 -8.98 -2.85 16.61
C TYR A 257 -10.38 -3.46 16.49
N LEU A 258 -11.28 -2.82 15.72
CA LEU A 258 -12.65 -3.32 15.61
C LEU A 258 -12.73 -4.58 14.75
N ARG A 259 -12.05 -4.63 13.59
CA ARG A 259 -12.06 -5.79 12.69
C ARG A 259 -11.62 -7.12 13.36
N PRO A 260 -10.59 -7.16 14.24
CA PRO A 260 -10.18 -8.42 14.88
C PRO A 260 -10.92 -8.73 16.19
N ASN A 261 -11.13 -7.75 17.07
CA ASN A 261 -11.37 -8.03 18.50
C ASN A 261 -12.84 -8.00 18.95
N ASN A 262 -13.81 -7.60 18.11
CA ASN A 262 -15.19 -7.35 18.56
C ASN A 262 -16.29 -7.76 17.55
N PHE A 263 -15.99 -8.71 16.66
CA PHE A 263 -16.93 -9.17 15.63
C PHE A 263 -17.35 -10.65 15.75
N THR A 264 -16.54 -11.49 16.40
CA THR A 264 -16.63 -12.96 16.33
C THR A 264 -17.95 -13.58 16.77
N ASP A 265 -18.55 -13.11 17.87
CA ASP A 265 -19.57 -13.90 18.60
C ASP A 265 -20.98 -13.26 18.67
N ASN A 266 -21.33 -12.32 17.77
CA ASN A 266 -22.74 -11.91 17.59
C ASN A 266 -23.08 -11.19 16.26
N TYR A 267 -22.09 -10.72 15.47
CA TYR A 267 -22.39 -9.97 14.24
C TYR A 267 -21.52 -10.33 13.00
N LEU A 268 -20.73 -11.41 13.03
CA LEU A 268 -20.17 -12.00 11.82
C LEU A 268 -21.19 -12.87 11.07
N SER A 269 -22.02 -12.22 10.27
CA SER A 269 -22.04 -12.59 8.85
C SER A 269 -21.24 -11.51 8.10
N GLY A 270 -20.32 -11.93 7.23
CA GLY A 270 -19.32 -11.07 6.60
C GLY A 270 -19.89 -10.15 5.51
N LYS A 271 -20.74 -9.20 5.89
CA LYS A 271 -21.58 -8.42 4.97
C LYS A 271 -21.13 -6.97 4.79
N SER A 272 -21.29 -6.47 3.57
CA SER A 272 -21.08 -5.08 3.17
C SER A 272 -21.99 -4.11 3.90
N LYS A 273 -21.43 -3.04 4.49
CA LYS A 273 -22.20 -2.05 5.26
C LYS A 273 -22.08 -0.61 4.74
N VAL A 274 -21.92 -0.43 3.42
CA VAL A 274 -21.92 0.90 2.79
C VAL A 274 -22.78 0.86 1.52
N ILE A 275 -23.82 1.70 1.50
CA ILE A 275 -24.65 1.96 0.31
C ILE A 275 -24.37 3.40 -0.14
N VAL A 276 -24.05 3.58 -1.42
CA VAL A 276 -23.72 4.88 -2.03
C VAL A 276 -24.78 5.20 -3.08
N PHE A 277 -25.59 6.21 -2.82
CA PHE A 277 -26.60 6.71 -3.75
C PHE A 277 -26.00 7.83 -4.63
N ASP A 278 -26.37 7.94 -5.90
CA ASP A 278 -26.38 9.26 -6.55
C ASP A 278 -27.52 10.13 -5.96
N LEU A 279 -27.59 11.39 -6.35
CA LEU A 279 -28.57 12.37 -5.89
C LEU A 279 -29.59 12.71 -6.99
N ASP A 280 -29.13 12.89 -8.23
CA ASP A 280 -29.78 13.60 -9.32
C ASP A 280 -30.39 12.62 -10.33
N GLY A 281 -31.65 12.24 -10.10
CA GLY A 281 -32.32 11.11 -10.75
C GLY A 281 -32.50 9.90 -9.84
N VAL A 282 -31.85 9.89 -8.66
CA VAL A 282 -31.92 8.77 -7.69
C VAL A 282 -32.63 9.17 -6.40
N LEU A 283 -32.18 10.23 -5.71
CA LEU A 283 -32.80 10.71 -4.47
C LEU A 283 -33.68 11.94 -4.69
N VAL A 284 -33.52 12.62 -5.83
CA VAL A 284 -34.23 13.84 -6.24
C VAL A 284 -34.51 13.76 -7.73
N GLU A 285 -35.73 14.09 -8.16
CA GLU A 285 -36.01 14.34 -9.59
C GLU A 285 -35.62 15.78 -9.96
N SER A 286 -34.33 16.01 -10.23
CA SER A 286 -33.76 17.34 -10.49
C SER A 286 -33.73 17.74 -11.97
N LYS A 287 -34.13 16.85 -12.90
CA LYS A 287 -34.00 17.06 -14.35
C LYS A 287 -34.80 18.27 -14.84
N GLU A 288 -36.03 18.44 -14.34
CA GLU A 288 -36.91 19.57 -14.69
C GLU A 288 -36.36 20.90 -14.14
N ILE A 289 -35.91 20.91 -12.88
CA ILE A 289 -35.31 22.09 -12.24
C ILE A 289 -34.07 22.56 -13.01
N HIS A 290 -33.23 21.64 -13.48
CA HIS A 290 -32.06 21.95 -14.30
C HIS A 290 -32.41 22.47 -15.70
N TYR A 291 -33.53 22.03 -16.30
CA TYR A 291 -34.05 22.56 -17.56
C TYR A 291 -34.56 24.01 -17.38
N ILE A 292 -35.40 24.25 -16.36
CA ILE A 292 -35.94 25.58 -16.03
C ILE A 292 -34.80 26.56 -15.67
N ALA A 293 -33.92 26.20 -14.75
CA ALA A 293 -32.83 27.07 -14.29
C ALA A 293 -31.88 27.48 -15.42
N LEU A 294 -31.59 26.57 -16.37
CA LEU A 294 -30.75 26.87 -17.53
C LEU A 294 -31.46 27.83 -18.49
N ASN A 295 -32.73 27.61 -18.81
CA ASN A 295 -33.48 28.48 -19.72
C ASN A 295 -33.72 29.88 -19.12
N ASN A 296 -34.02 29.98 -17.83
CA ASN A 296 -34.13 31.26 -17.13
C ASN A 296 -32.80 32.03 -17.14
N ALA A 297 -31.66 31.36 -16.92
CA ALA A 297 -30.34 31.97 -16.99
C ALA A 297 -29.95 32.40 -18.42
N ILE A 298 -30.35 31.64 -19.45
CA ILE A 298 -30.15 32.00 -20.86
C ILE A 298 -30.98 33.23 -21.23
N SER A 299 -32.29 33.22 -20.93
CA SER A 299 -33.20 34.36 -21.16
C SER A 299 -32.65 35.64 -20.51
N SER A 300 -32.29 35.57 -19.23
CA SER A 300 -31.83 36.71 -18.43
C SER A 300 -30.51 37.34 -18.89
N ILE A 301 -29.63 36.59 -19.58
CA ILE A 301 -28.28 37.04 -19.96
C ILE A 301 -28.11 37.25 -21.46
N ALA A 302 -28.84 36.52 -22.30
CA ALA A 302 -28.67 36.51 -23.76
C ALA A 302 -29.98 36.76 -24.53
N GLY A 303 -31.15 36.60 -23.90
CA GLY A 303 -32.46 36.79 -24.52
C GLY A 303 -33.10 35.49 -25.03
N ASP A 304 -34.44 35.53 -25.16
CA ASP A 304 -35.29 34.36 -25.36
C ASP A 304 -35.01 33.57 -26.66
N GLN A 305 -34.42 34.21 -27.67
CA GLN A 305 -34.04 33.57 -28.93
C GLN A 305 -33.01 32.43 -28.75
N PHE A 306 -32.31 32.38 -27.62
CA PHE A 306 -31.35 31.31 -27.29
C PHE A 306 -31.93 30.18 -26.42
N ILE A 307 -33.16 30.30 -25.92
CA ILE A 307 -33.82 29.28 -25.08
C ILE A 307 -33.81 27.91 -25.80
N ILE A 308 -33.57 26.84 -25.03
CA ILE A 308 -33.68 25.46 -25.49
C ILE A 308 -35.15 25.04 -25.33
N LYS A 309 -35.85 24.78 -26.44
CA LYS A 309 -37.24 24.29 -26.40
C LYS A 309 -37.30 22.86 -25.90
N ARG A 310 -38.43 22.41 -25.36
CA ARG A 310 -38.53 21.07 -24.75
C ARG A 310 -38.15 19.93 -25.70
N ASN A 311 -38.71 19.92 -26.91
CA ASN A 311 -38.37 18.95 -27.95
C ASN A 311 -36.90 19.05 -28.41
N GLU A 312 -36.29 20.24 -28.38
CA GLU A 312 -34.86 20.39 -28.65
C GLU A 312 -34.05 19.74 -27.52
N HIS A 313 -34.43 20.01 -26.26
CA HIS A 313 -33.78 19.46 -25.07
C HIS A 313 -33.78 17.93 -25.09
N GLU A 314 -34.95 17.31 -25.25
CA GLU A 314 -35.15 15.86 -25.26
C GLU A 314 -34.42 15.14 -26.41
N MET A 315 -34.29 15.78 -27.59
CA MET A 315 -33.66 15.15 -28.77
C MET A 315 -32.15 15.40 -28.91
N ILE A 316 -31.62 16.51 -28.38
CA ILE A 316 -30.26 17.00 -28.70
C ILE A 316 -29.42 17.28 -27.44
N TYR A 317 -30.03 17.80 -26.38
CA TYR A 317 -29.30 18.35 -25.23
C TYR A 317 -29.39 17.47 -23.98
N ASP A 318 -30.26 16.47 -23.92
CA ASP A 318 -30.41 15.65 -22.72
C ASP A 318 -29.16 14.81 -22.39
N GLY A 319 -28.94 14.55 -21.11
CA GLY A 319 -27.71 13.95 -20.59
C GLY A 319 -26.43 14.80 -20.75
N LEU A 320 -26.45 15.91 -21.50
CA LEU A 320 -25.28 16.79 -21.69
C LEU A 320 -25.06 17.75 -20.52
N SER A 321 -23.79 18.03 -20.22
CA SER A 321 -23.40 19.05 -19.24
C SER A 321 -23.74 20.46 -19.72
N THR A 322 -23.92 21.41 -18.79
CA THR A 322 -24.23 22.82 -19.11
C THR A 322 -23.24 23.42 -20.12
N ASN A 323 -21.95 23.12 -20.01
CA ASN A 323 -20.94 23.64 -20.95
C ASN A 323 -21.06 23.03 -22.35
N GLN A 324 -21.43 21.75 -22.47
CA GLN A 324 -21.75 21.14 -23.76
C GLN A 324 -23.02 21.77 -24.36
N LYS A 325 -24.06 21.98 -23.56
CA LYS A 325 -25.30 22.66 -23.99
C LYS A 325 -25.02 24.07 -24.51
N LEU A 326 -24.22 24.86 -23.79
CA LEU A 326 -23.83 26.22 -24.18
C LEU A 326 -22.94 26.24 -25.45
N ASN A 327 -22.02 25.28 -25.62
CA ASN A 327 -21.22 25.16 -26.83
C ASN A 327 -22.06 24.81 -28.07
N ILE A 328 -23.06 23.92 -27.93
CA ILE A 328 -23.99 23.61 -29.02
C ILE A 328 -24.85 24.84 -29.36
N LEU A 329 -25.30 25.62 -28.36
CA LEU A 329 -26.00 26.89 -28.59
C LEU A 329 -25.13 27.93 -29.31
N SER A 330 -23.81 27.98 -29.04
CA SER A 330 -22.88 28.80 -29.80
C SER A 330 -22.78 28.37 -31.26
N GLN A 331 -22.68 27.06 -31.52
CA GLN A 331 -22.57 26.50 -32.87
C GLN A 331 -23.87 26.60 -33.69
N GLN A 332 -25.03 26.39 -33.06
CA GLN A 332 -26.33 26.29 -33.75
C GLN A 332 -27.12 27.61 -33.76
N LYS A 333 -27.10 28.38 -32.66
CA LYS A 333 -27.90 29.60 -32.50
C LYS A 333 -27.06 30.89 -32.48
N GLY A 334 -25.72 30.79 -32.45
CA GLY A 334 -24.81 31.95 -32.46
C GLY A 334 -24.58 32.60 -31.08
N LEU A 335 -24.81 31.87 -29.98
CA LEU A 335 -24.57 32.36 -28.62
C LEU A 335 -23.09 32.73 -28.42
N LEU A 336 -22.81 33.94 -27.90
CA LEU A 336 -21.43 34.40 -27.67
C LEU A 336 -20.76 33.63 -26.52
N HIS A 337 -19.57 33.07 -26.78
CA HIS A 337 -18.81 32.29 -25.79
C HIS A 337 -18.48 33.04 -24.49
N GLU A 338 -18.29 34.37 -24.55
CA GLU A 338 -18.05 35.20 -23.37
C GLU A 338 -19.21 35.20 -22.35
N LEU A 339 -20.44 34.92 -22.82
CA LEU A 339 -21.63 34.85 -21.96
C LEU A 339 -21.73 33.51 -21.22
N HIS A 340 -21.03 32.46 -21.66
CA HIS A 340 -21.13 31.11 -21.09
C HIS A 340 -20.88 31.10 -19.59
N LYS A 341 -19.85 31.80 -19.12
CA LYS A 341 -19.51 31.85 -17.68
C LYS A 341 -20.57 32.59 -16.85
N LYS A 342 -21.22 33.62 -17.41
CA LYS A 342 -22.31 34.35 -16.74
C LYS A 342 -23.56 33.49 -16.63
N ILE A 343 -23.94 32.81 -17.73
CA ILE A 343 -25.08 31.89 -17.77
C ILE A 343 -24.84 30.69 -16.84
N TRP A 344 -23.62 30.12 -16.83
CA TRP A 344 -23.27 29.00 -15.96
C TRP A 344 -23.39 29.36 -14.48
N ASN A 345 -22.87 30.54 -14.07
CA ASN A 345 -23.01 31.02 -12.70
C ASN A 345 -24.49 31.19 -12.31
N LEU A 346 -25.23 32.01 -13.06
CA LEU A 346 -26.63 32.33 -12.77
C LEU A 346 -27.53 31.08 -12.78
N LYS A 347 -27.24 30.08 -13.63
CA LYS A 347 -27.91 28.78 -13.58
C LYS A 347 -27.77 28.12 -12.21
N GLN A 348 -26.61 28.18 -11.55
CA GLN A 348 -26.45 27.55 -10.24
C GLN A 348 -27.25 28.30 -9.17
N ASP A 349 -27.23 29.64 -9.20
CA ASP A 349 -27.99 30.47 -8.27
C ASP A 349 -29.50 30.16 -8.38
N ILE A 350 -30.05 30.19 -9.60
CA ILE A 350 -31.47 29.84 -9.86
C ILE A 350 -31.77 28.38 -9.51
N THR A 351 -30.82 27.45 -9.71
CA THR A 351 -30.99 26.04 -9.26
C THR A 351 -31.14 25.99 -7.74
N LEU A 352 -30.30 26.73 -6.99
CA LEU A 352 -30.33 26.75 -5.52
C LEU A 352 -31.56 27.45 -4.94
N GLU A 353 -32.26 28.28 -5.71
CA GLU A 353 -33.57 28.84 -5.34
C GLU A 353 -34.70 27.86 -5.62
N LEU A 354 -34.81 27.33 -6.85
CA LEU A 354 -35.85 26.35 -7.22
C LEU A 354 -35.78 25.08 -6.36
N CYS A 355 -34.57 24.60 -6.02
CA CYS A 355 -34.40 23.46 -5.11
C CYS A 355 -34.87 23.72 -3.66
N LYS A 356 -35.24 24.95 -3.29
CA LYS A 356 -35.82 25.30 -1.97
C LYS A 356 -37.32 25.59 -2.03
N THR A 357 -37.87 25.88 -3.21
CA THR A 357 -39.31 26.18 -3.39
C THR A 357 -40.09 24.99 -3.91
N ASP A 358 -39.48 24.19 -4.80
CA ASP A 358 -40.19 23.21 -5.62
C ASP A 358 -39.94 21.75 -5.17
N ILE A 359 -39.01 21.55 -4.22
CA ILE A 359 -38.66 20.26 -3.62
C ILE A 359 -39.16 20.21 -2.18
N SER A 360 -39.74 19.08 -1.78
CA SER A 360 -40.18 18.80 -0.40
C SER A 360 -39.73 17.42 0.08
N GLU A 361 -39.90 17.14 1.38
CA GLU A 361 -39.59 15.85 2.02
C GLU A 361 -40.26 14.65 1.34
N ASP A 362 -39.46 13.68 0.87
CA ASP A 362 -39.98 12.37 0.46
C ASP A 362 -39.95 11.38 1.64
N LYS A 363 -41.16 11.07 2.14
CA LYS A 363 -41.35 10.19 3.29
C LYS A 363 -40.99 8.73 3.03
N ASN A 364 -41.05 8.27 1.77
CA ASN A 364 -40.65 6.92 1.39
C ASN A 364 -39.12 6.79 1.38
N ILE A 365 -38.40 7.81 0.90
CA ILE A 365 -36.94 7.86 0.96
C ILE A 365 -36.47 7.97 2.41
N ILE A 366 -37.05 8.87 3.21
CA ILE A 366 -36.76 9.01 4.65
C ILE A 366 -36.95 7.67 5.38
N LEU A 367 -38.08 6.98 5.16
CA LEU A 367 -38.38 5.67 5.76
C LEU A 367 -37.38 4.59 5.31
N THR A 368 -37.06 4.56 4.02
CA THR A 368 -36.18 3.55 3.42
C THR A 368 -34.74 3.71 3.92
N LEU A 369 -34.19 4.92 3.89
CA LEU A 369 -32.86 5.20 4.43
C LEU A 369 -32.80 4.95 5.95
N THR A 370 -33.85 5.28 6.70
CA THR A 370 -33.94 4.96 8.14
C THR A 370 -33.91 3.45 8.38
N THR A 371 -34.64 2.67 7.58
CA THR A 371 -34.67 1.20 7.67
C THR A 371 -33.32 0.58 7.33
N LEU A 372 -32.65 1.07 6.27
CA LEU A 372 -31.29 0.63 5.92
C LEU A 372 -30.29 0.95 7.05
N LYS A 373 -30.38 2.14 7.68
CA LYS A 373 -29.58 2.46 8.87
C LYS A 373 -29.89 1.57 10.08
N SER A 374 -31.13 1.14 10.28
CA SER A 374 -31.48 0.19 11.36
C SER A 374 -31.00 -1.24 11.08
N LEU A 375 -30.89 -1.64 9.81
CA LEU A 375 -30.22 -2.88 9.39
C LEU A 375 -28.68 -2.80 9.49
N GLY A 376 -28.14 -1.62 9.79
CA GLY A 376 -26.73 -1.41 10.06
C GLY A 376 -25.90 -0.97 8.85
N PHE A 377 -26.53 -0.56 7.74
CA PHE A 377 -25.83 0.08 6.62
C PHE A 377 -25.43 1.52 6.98
N ALA A 378 -24.21 1.91 6.63
CA ALA A 378 -23.84 3.30 6.45
C ALA A 378 -24.33 3.80 5.08
N ILE A 379 -24.79 5.05 5.04
CA ILE A 379 -25.38 5.68 3.85
C ILE A 379 -24.46 6.80 3.38
N SER A 380 -24.08 6.73 2.11
CA SER A 380 -23.26 7.75 1.44
C SER A 380 -24.00 8.31 0.23
N VAL A 381 -23.67 9.55 -0.14
CA VAL A 381 -24.13 10.18 -1.39
C VAL A 381 -22.92 10.55 -2.26
N ALA A 382 -23.01 10.37 -3.58
CA ALA A 382 -21.92 10.65 -4.52
C ALA A 382 -22.47 11.17 -5.85
N SER A 383 -22.56 12.49 -6.02
CA SER A 383 -23.12 13.15 -7.22
C SER A 383 -22.10 13.99 -7.98
N ASN A 384 -22.35 14.15 -9.29
CA ASN A 384 -21.63 15.06 -10.18
C ASN A 384 -22.02 16.55 -10.00
N CYS A 385 -22.89 16.90 -9.06
CA CYS A 385 -23.20 18.27 -8.65
C CYS A 385 -22.06 18.92 -7.83
N ILE A 386 -22.09 20.26 -7.74
CA ILE A 386 -21.24 21.03 -6.81
C ILE A 386 -21.70 20.86 -5.36
N ARG A 387 -20.80 21.04 -4.40
CA ARG A 387 -21.04 20.76 -2.98
C ARG A 387 -22.21 21.55 -2.38
N ALA A 388 -22.38 22.81 -2.78
CA ALA A 388 -23.48 23.65 -2.32
C ALA A 388 -24.85 23.08 -2.73
N SER A 389 -24.99 22.57 -3.96
CA SER A 389 -26.22 21.94 -4.45
C SER A 389 -26.50 20.63 -3.73
N VAL A 390 -25.48 19.80 -3.50
CA VAL A 390 -25.63 18.54 -2.74
C VAL A 390 -26.16 18.80 -1.33
N ILE A 391 -25.62 19.79 -0.61
CA ILE A 391 -26.08 20.14 0.75
C ILE A 391 -27.54 20.61 0.72
N VAL A 392 -27.89 21.57 -0.15
CA VAL A 392 -29.25 22.12 -0.22
C VAL A 392 -30.28 21.05 -0.60
N LEU A 393 -29.98 20.19 -1.58
CA LEU A 393 -30.86 19.10 -2.00
C LEU A 393 -31.14 18.10 -0.87
N LEU A 394 -30.10 17.65 -0.17
CA LEU A 394 -30.23 16.71 0.95
C LEU A 394 -31.00 17.32 2.15
N GLN A 395 -30.95 18.64 2.30
CA GLN A 395 -31.75 19.37 3.29
C GLN A 395 -33.22 19.50 2.85
N SER A 396 -33.50 19.92 1.60
CA SER A 396 -34.88 20.10 1.09
C SER A 396 -35.73 18.83 1.09
N ILE A 397 -35.11 17.65 0.89
CA ILE A 397 -35.80 16.35 0.96
C ILE A 397 -35.79 15.72 2.37
N GLY A 398 -35.25 16.40 3.39
CA GLY A 398 -35.31 15.97 4.79
C GLY A 398 -34.39 14.79 5.18
N ILE A 399 -33.43 14.39 4.34
CA ILE A 399 -32.57 13.21 4.59
C ILE A 399 -31.17 13.54 5.10
N PHE A 400 -30.78 14.82 5.20
CA PHE A 400 -29.40 15.23 5.51
C PHE A 400 -28.79 14.50 6.73
N ASP A 401 -29.53 14.34 7.82
CA ASP A 401 -29.08 13.64 9.03
C ASP A 401 -28.98 12.12 8.88
N LEU A 402 -29.65 11.54 7.88
CA LEU A 402 -29.55 10.12 7.53
C LEU A 402 -28.28 9.82 6.73
N ILE A 403 -27.57 10.82 6.21
CA ILE A 403 -26.33 10.62 5.46
C ILE A 403 -25.13 10.56 6.44
N ASP A 404 -24.22 9.60 6.24
CA ASP A 404 -23.00 9.48 7.06
C ASP A 404 -21.81 10.21 6.42
N ALA A 405 -21.73 10.25 5.08
CA ALA A 405 -20.78 11.05 4.29
C ALA A 405 -21.37 11.40 2.91
N PHE A 406 -20.90 12.48 2.27
CA PHE A 406 -21.25 12.77 0.87
C PHE A 406 -20.04 13.27 0.07
N PHE A 407 -20.12 13.11 -1.25
CA PHE A 407 -19.10 13.55 -2.22
C PHE A 407 -19.72 14.26 -3.43
N SER A 408 -19.01 15.26 -3.93
CA SER A 408 -19.39 16.15 -5.03
C SER A 408 -18.39 16.06 -6.20
N ASN A 409 -18.64 16.77 -7.31
CA ASN A 409 -17.62 16.90 -8.36
C ASN A 409 -16.36 17.65 -7.86
N GLU A 410 -16.50 18.52 -6.85
CA GLU A 410 -15.41 19.22 -6.16
C GLU A 410 -14.68 18.34 -5.12
N ASP A 411 -14.96 17.04 -5.06
CA ASP A 411 -14.29 16.08 -4.18
C ASP A 411 -13.24 15.21 -4.89
N VAL A 412 -13.19 15.24 -6.22
CA VAL A 412 -12.44 14.31 -7.07
C VAL A 412 -11.63 15.06 -8.14
N ILE A 413 -10.68 14.36 -8.77
CA ILE A 413 -9.91 14.91 -9.90
C ILE A 413 -10.73 14.75 -11.19
N GLU A 414 -11.28 13.56 -11.41
CA GLU A 414 -12.18 13.29 -12.54
C GLU A 414 -13.60 12.92 -12.04
N PRO A 415 -14.66 13.62 -12.50
CA PRO A 415 -16.06 13.28 -12.17
C PRO A 415 -16.57 12.07 -12.98
N LYS A 416 -17.77 11.54 -12.65
CA LYS A 416 -18.39 10.43 -13.41
C LYS A 416 -18.44 10.80 -14.90
N PRO A 417 -17.93 9.97 -15.84
CA PRO A 417 -17.78 8.51 -15.73
C PRO A 417 -16.42 7.97 -15.20
N ALA A 418 -15.56 8.80 -14.63
CA ALA A 418 -14.40 8.29 -13.88
C ALA A 418 -14.84 7.63 -12.54
N PRO A 419 -14.11 6.61 -12.05
CA PRO A 419 -14.48 5.86 -10.84
C PRO A 419 -14.17 6.60 -9.53
N ASP A 420 -13.40 7.69 -9.58
CA ASP A 420 -12.83 8.43 -8.45
C ASP A 420 -13.82 8.67 -7.30
N ILE A 421 -15.06 9.05 -7.61
CA ILE A 421 -16.05 9.42 -6.59
C ILE A 421 -16.54 8.22 -5.78
N TYR A 422 -16.63 7.04 -6.40
CA TYR A 422 -16.97 5.79 -5.73
C TYR A 422 -15.77 5.20 -4.98
N ILE A 423 -14.56 5.36 -5.52
CA ILE A 423 -13.32 5.00 -4.82
C ILE A 423 -13.16 5.88 -3.56
N LYS A 424 -13.41 7.19 -3.66
CA LYS A 424 -13.38 8.11 -2.52
C LYS A 424 -14.44 7.76 -1.48
N ALA A 425 -15.66 7.43 -1.89
CA ALA A 425 -16.72 6.99 -1.00
C ALA A 425 -16.31 5.71 -0.23
N ALA A 426 -15.82 4.68 -0.92
CA ALA A 426 -15.34 3.45 -0.27
C ALA A 426 -14.21 3.71 0.73
N ASN A 427 -13.22 4.52 0.34
CA ASN A 427 -12.08 4.88 1.19
C ASN A 427 -12.49 5.63 2.46
N ALA A 428 -13.51 6.49 2.41
CA ALA A 428 -13.99 7.25 3.57
C ALA A 428 -14.58 6.39 4.70
N PHE A 429 -15.11 5.20 4.36
CA PHE A 429 -15.61 4.21 5.32
C PHE A 429 -14.60 3.10 5.65
N GLY A 430 -13.42 3.10 5.02
CA GLY A 430 -12.44 2.02 5.18
C GLY A 430 -12.91 0.70 4.57
N VAL A 431 -13.56 0.73 3.40
CA VAL A 431 -14.04 -0.48 2.70
C VAL A 431 -13.53 -0.53 1.26
N SER A 432 -13.66 -1.70 0.62
CA SER A 432 -13.32 -1.85 -0.80
C SER A 432 -14.37 -1.18 -1.70
N PRO A 433 -13.98 -0.59 -2.84
CA PRO A 433 -14.90 -0.31 -3.94
C PRO A 433 -15.71 -1.54 -4.38
N THR A 434 -15.13 -2.75 -4.35
CA THR A 434 -15.85 -4.01 -4.64
C THR A 434 -16.85 -4.43 -3.55
N SER A 435 -16.85 -3.77 -2.40
CA SER A 435 -17.74 -4.07 -1.28
C SER A 435 -18.80 -2.99 -1.02
N ILE A 436 -18.79 -1.85 -1.71
CA ILE A 436 -19.92 -0.91 -1.64
C ILE A 436 -21.07 -1.37 -2.55
N ILE A 437 -22.29 -0.95 -2.25
CA ILE A 437 -23.44 -1.06 -3.15
C ILE A 437 -23.74 0.33 -3.68
N VAL A 438 -23.70 0.51 -5.00
CA VAL A 438 -24.05 1.77 -5.68
C VAL A 438 -25.51 1.71 -6.13
N ILE A 439 -26.26 2.81 -5.94
CA ILE A 439 -27.61 3.01 -6.46
C ILE A 439 -27.57 4.25 -7.38
N GLU A 440 -27.95 4.08 -8.64
CA GLU A 440 -27.66 5.00 -9.75
C GLU A 440 -28.72 4.87 -10.86
N ASP A 441 -29.04 5.96 -11.58
CA ASP A 441 -29.89 5.94 -12.80
C ASP A 441 -29.08 6.19 -14.11
N SER A 442 -27.95 6.90 -14.03
CA SER A 442 -27.30 7.45 -15.21
C SER A 442 -26.27 6.51 -15.84
N THR A 443 -26.17 6.55 -17.18
CA THR A 443 -25.18 5.77 -17.94
C THR A 443 -23.73 6.08 -17.55
N LYS A 444 -23.43 7.35 -17.26
CA LYS A 444 -22.11 7.79 -16.78
C LYS A 444 -21.80 7.24 -15.40
N GLY A 445 -22.79 7.15 -14.53
CA GLY A 445 -22.65 6.55 -13.22
C GLY A 445 -22.54 5.04 -13.26
N PHE A 446 -23.26 4.36 -14.17
CA PHE A 446 -23.04 2.92 -14.43
C PHE A 446 -21.60 2.64 -14.86
N GLU A 447 -21.05 3.47 -15.76
CA GLU A 447 -19.67 3.39 -16.25
C GLU A 447 -18.66 3.62 -15.11
N ALA A 448 -18.88 4.65 -14.28
CA ALA A 448 -18.07 4.93 -13.09
C ALA A 448 -18.12 3.81 -12.05
N ALA A 449 -19.31 3.27 -11.74
CA ALA A 449 -19.50 2.18 -10.78
C ALA A 449 -18.85 0.88 -11.27
N THR A 450 -18.99 0.56 -12.56
CA THR A 450 -18.36 -0.60 -13.20
C THR A 450 -16.83 -0.46 -13.23
N ARG A 451 -16.29 0.74 -13.52
CA ARG A 451 -14.84 1.02 -13.40
C ARG A 451 -14.33 0.91 -11.96
N ALA A 452 -15.13 1.33 -10.98
CA ALA A 452 -14.85 1.13 -9.56
C ALA A 452 -15.07 -0.33 -9.09
N ARG A 453 -15.59 -1.21 -9.96
CA ARG A 453 -16.01 -2.60 -9.67
C ARG A 453 -17.03 -2.71 -8.54
N ALA A 454 -17.84 -1.68 -8.32
CA ALA A 454 -18.85 -1.63 -7.27
C ALA A 454 -20.10 -2.44 -7.60
N ASN A 455 -20.84 -2.88 -6.58
CA ASN A 455 -22.08 -3.65 -6.76
C ASN A 455 -23.20 -2.70 -7.19
N LEU A 456 -23.53 -2.67 -8.48
CA LEU A 456 -24.45 -1.70 -9.07
C LEU A 456 -25.91 -2.17 -9.05
N ILE A 457 -26.73 -1.53 -8.21
CA ILE A 457 -28.19 -1.50 -8.34
C ILE A 457 -28.54 -0.32 -9.27
N LYS A 458 -29.29 -0.61 -10.33
CA LYS A 458 -29.89 0.42 -11.18
C LYS A 458 -31.27 0.79 -10.67
N VAL A 459 -31.66 2.04 -10.86
CA VAL A 459 -33.02 2.55 -10.62
C VAL A 459 -33.46 3.45 -11.77
N ASP A 460 -34.76 3.50 -12.05
CA ASP A 460 -35.36 4.40 -13.06
C ASP A 460 -35.81 5.75 -12.46
N GLY A 461 -35.82 5.90 -11.13
CA GLY A 461 -36.09 7.17 -10.46
C GLY A 461 -36.28 7.07 -8.93
N PRO A 462 -36.53 8.20 -8.24
CA PRO A 462 -36.76 8.22 -6.78
C PRO A 462 -37.90 7.35 -6.29
N HIS A 463 -38.88 7.07 -7.16
CA HIS A 463 -40.02 6.19 -6.89
C HIS A 463 -39.62 4.71 -6.66
N GLU A 464 -38.42 4.29 -7.06
CA GLU A 464 -37.87 2.95 -6.79
C GLU A 464 -37.05 2.88 -5.49
N ILE A 465 -36.88 4.00 -4.77
CA ILE A 465 -36.15 4.05 -3.48
C ILE A 465 -37.08 3.62 -2.34
N THR A 466 -37.53 2.36 -2.41
CA THR A 466 -38.33 1.70 -1.38
C THR A 466 -37.60 0.50 -0.79
N CYS A 467 -37.89 0.18 0.48
CA CYS A 467 -37.43 -1.06 1.11
C CYS A 467 -37.77 -2.30 0.28
N GLU A 468 -38.97 -2.35 -0.29
CA GLU A 468 -39.50 -3.47 -1.08
C GLU A 468 -38.71 -3.68 -2.37
N TYR A 469 -38.27 -2.60 -3.02
CA TYR A 469 -37.46 -2.65 -4.23
C TYR A 469 -35.98 -2.93 -3.95
N LEU A 470 -35.41 -2.26 -2.93
CA LEU A 470 -33.96 -2.28 -2.66
C LEU A 470 -33.52 -3.49 -1.83
N ILE A 471 -34.24 -3.87 -0.76
CA ILE A 471 -33.79 -4.93 0.15
C ILE A 471 -33.59 -6.28 -0.56
N PRO A 472 -34.48 -6.75 -1.46
CA PRO A 472 -34.24 -7.99 -2.21
C PRO A 472 -33.01 -7.93 -3.14
N LYS A 473 -32.69 -6.74 -3.68
CA LYS A 473 -31.50 -6.53 -4.52
C LYS A 473 -30.22 -6.47 -3.68
N ILE A 474 -30.26 -5.80 -2.55
CA ILE A 474 -29.17 -5.77 -1.55
C ILE A 474 -28.89 -7.20 -1.07
N ILE A 475 -29.92 -7.95 -0.65
CA ILE A 475 -29.80 -9.36 -0.23
C ILE A 475 -29.23 -10.25 -1.34
N LYS A 476 -29.43 -9.94 -2.64
CA LYS A 476 -28.77 -10.67 -3.73
C LYS A 476 -27.24 -10.49 -3.72
N TYR A 477 -26.73 -9.31 -3.35
CA TYR A 477 -25.30 -9.06 -3.18
C TYR A 477 -24.76 -9.55 -1.82
N GLU A 478 -25.64 -9.74 -0.83
CA GLU A 478 -25.30 -10.33 0.48
C GLU A 478 -25.50 -11.85 0.59
N LYS A 479 -25.99 -12.53 -0.46
CA LYS A 479 -26.18 -13.99 -0.42
C LYS A 479 -24.86 -14.70 -0.19
N ASP A 480 -24.90 -15.73 0.63
CA ASP A 480 -23.75 -16.24 1.37
C ASP A 480 -22.56 -16.60 0.46
N LYS A 481 -21.57 -15.70 0.42
CA LYS A 481 -20.28 -15.92 -0.22
C LYS A 481 -19.63 -17.12 0.43
N ILE A 482 -19.40 -18.18 -0.34
CA ILE A 482 -18.82 -19.41 0.20
C ILE A 482 -17.33 -19.17 0.48
N ASP A 483 -16.89 -19.45 1.70
CA ASP A 483 -15.46 -19.40 2.06
C ASP A 483 -14.72 -20.49 1.27
N VAL A 484 -13.65 -20.11 0.55
CA VAL A 484 -12.85 -21.06 -0.25
C VAL A 484 -11.36 -20.81 -0.04
N ASN A 485 -10.64 -21.87 0.32
CA ASN A 485 -9.19 -21.90 0.41
C ASN A 485 -8.56 -22.09 -0.98
N ILE A 486 -7.96 -21.05 -1.56
CA ILE A 486 -7.33 -21.10 -2.88
C ILE A 486 -5.82 -21.22 -2.72
N ILE A 487 -5.25 -22.34 -3.14
CA ILE A 487 -3.90 -22.77 -2.79
C ILE A 487 -2.99 -22.78 -4.02
N PHE A 488 -1.87 -22.08 -3.93
CA PHE A 488 -0.83 -22.01 -4.97
C PHE A 488 0.49 -22.64 -4.45
N PRO A 489 0.78 -23.91 -4.78
CA PRO A 489 2.06 -24.56 -4.49
C PRO A 489 3.17 -24.10 -5.45
N LEU A 490 3.62 -22.85 -5.29
CA LEU A 490 4.62 -22.19 -6.14
C LEU A 490 6.08 -22.55 -5.81
N ALA A 491 6.31 -23.24 -4.68
CA ALA A 491 7.64 -23.67 -4.22
C ALA A 491 8.21 -24.89 -4.96
N LYS A 492 7.36 -25.60 -5.72
CA LYS A 492 7.70 -26.77 -6.55
C LYS A 492 8.94 -26.57 -7.43
N ALA A 493 9.50 -27.65 -7.95
CA ALA A 493 10.52 -27.55 -8.98
C ALA A 493 9.95 -26.76 -10.18
N PRO A 494 10.71 -25.85 -10.83
CA PRO A 494 10.43 -25.59 -12.23
C PRO A 494 10.61 -26.94 -12.93
N HIS A 495 9.53 -27.49 -13.48
CA HIS A 495 9.67 -28.47 -14.55
C HIS A 495 10.22 -27.70 -15.76
N GLU A 496 11.54 -27.59 -15.80
CA GLU A 496 12.44 -27.25 -16.92
C GLU A 496 12.24 -25.94 -17.71
N PHE A 497 11.24 -25.10 -17.40
CA PHE A 497 10.95 -23.89 -18.18
C PHE A 497 11.07 -22.57 -17.39
N TRP A 498 12.32 -22.08 -17.31
CA TRP A 498 12.59 -20.65 -17.30
C TRP A 498 12.44 -20.09 -18.74
N ILE A 499 12.23 -18.77 -18.91
CA ILE A 499 12.19 -18.16 -20.25
C ILE A 499 13.63 -17.98 -20.78
N SER A 500 14.17 -19.02 -21.41
CA SER A 500 15.48 -19.05 -22.07
C SER A 500 15.38 -18.68 -23.56
N GLY A 501 14.95 -17.44 -23.86
CA GLY A 501 14.78 -16.94 -25.23
C GLY A 501 15.65 -15.73 -25.57
N CYS A 502 16.54 -15.89 -26.55
CA CYS A 502 17.28 -14.82 -27.27
C CYS A 502 18.17 -13.87 -26.44
N ASP A 503 19.46 -14.22 -26.28
CA ASP A 503 20.61 -13.32 -26.04
C ASP A 503 20.53 -12.30 -24.88
N ILE A 504 19.68 -12.54 -23.88
CA ILE A 504 19.61 -11.73 -22.65
C ILE A 504 20.21 -12.52 -21.47
N ASN A 505 21.15 -11.90 -20.74
CA ASN A 505 21.81 -12.49 -19.57
C ASN A 505 20.73 -12.88 -18.53
N ALA A 506 20.49 -14.19 -18.35
CA ALA A 506 19.25 -14.69 -17.78
C ALA A 506 19.08 -14.35 -16.29
N ILE A 507 18.08 -13.53 -15.97
CA ILE A 507 17.52 -13.43 -14.62
C ILE A 507 16.49 -14.56 -14.51
N GLU A 508 16.75 -15.54 -13.63
CA GLU A 508 15.74 -16.57 -13.29
C GLU A 508 14.49 -15.92 -12.65
N VAL A 509 13.46 -15.67 -13.46
CA VAL A 509 12.15 -15.16 -13.04
C VAL A 509 11.13 -16.29 -13.13
N PRO A 510 10.43 -16.64 -12.04
CA PRO A 510 9.38 -17.67 -12.08
C PRO A 510 8.28 -17.29 -13.06
N LEU A 511 7.80 -18.26 -13.85
CA LEU A 511 6.84 -18.01 -14.94
C LEU A 511 5.52 -17.37 -14.49
N TRP A 512 5.10 -17.60 -13.24
CA TRP A 512 3.94 -16.94 -12.62
C TRP A 512 4.16 -15.47 -12.25
N LEU A 513 5.42 -14.98 -12.21
CA LEU A 513 5.78 -13.55 -12.14
C LEU A 513 6.06 -12.92 -13.52
N ALA A 514 6.04 -13.68 -14.61
CA ALA A 514 6.17 -13.07 -15.93
C ALA A 514 4.92 -12.24 -16.28
N ASP A 515 5.09 -11.30 -17.20
CA ASP A 515 4.12 -10.24 -17.51
C ASP A 515 3.26 -10.58 -18.75
N SER A 516 2.00 -10.17 -18.71
CA SER A 516 1.13 -10.09 -19.89
C SER A 516 0.44 -8.72 -19.93
N GLY A 517 1.07 -7.74 -20.59
CA GLY A 517 0.49 -6.42 -20.82
C GLY A 517 0.58 -5.43 -19.65
N GLY A 518 1.59 -5.55 -18.77
CA GLY A 518 1.76 -4.72 -17.58
C GLY A 518 1.03 -5.23 -16.33
N MET A 519 0.71 -6.53 -16.31
CA MET A 519 0.07 -7.28 -15.22
C MET A 519 0.72 -8.69 -15.10
N PRO A 520 1.29 -9.05 -13.93
CA PRO A 520 1.85 -10.38 -13.71
C PRO A 520 0.81 -11.51 -13.91
N ILE A 521 1.22 -12.63 -14.49
CA ILE A 521 0.34 -13.79 -14.77
C ILE A 521 -0.44 -14.24 -13.53
N ILE A 522 0.20 -14.32 -12.36
CA ILE A 522 -0.47 -14.68 -11.10
C ILE A 522 -1.57 -13.68 -10.70
N GLU A 523 -1.46 -12.40 -11.06
CA GLU A 523 -2.49 -11.38 -10.83
C GLU A 523 -3.70 -11.58 -11.73
N VAL A 524 -3.50 -11.99 -12.99
CA VAL A 524 -4.61 -12.33 -13.90
C VAL A 524 -5.32 -13.60 -13.45
N ILE A 525 -4.59 -14.62 -12.98
CA ILE A 525 -5.17 -15.85 -12.42
C ILE A 525 -5.98 -15.54 -11.15
N ILE A 526 -5.43 -14.75 -10.22
CA ILE A 526 -6.11 -14.38 -8.97
C ILE A 526 -7.38 -13.57 -9.24
N LYS A 527 -7.37 -12.62 -10.17
CA LYS A 527 -8.58 -11.85 -10.54
C LYS A 527 -9.68 -12.73 -11.12
N ASN A 528 -9.34 -13.73 -11.92
CA ASN A 528 -10.33 -14.65 -12.48
C ASN A 528 -10.83 -15.72 -11.49
N LEU A 529 -10.12 -15.94 -10.39
CA LEU A 529 -10.58 -16.79 -9.27
C LEU A 529 -11.30 -15.99 -8.17
N ASN A 530 -11.13 -14.67 -8.09
CA ASN A 530 -11.76 -13.79 -7.12
C ASN A 530 -13.17 -13.36 -7.56
N THR A 531 -14.08 -14.33 -7.71
CA THR A 531 -15.45 -14.08 -8.21
C THR A 531 -16.36 -13.48 -7.13
N SER A 532 -17.42 -12.79 -7.57
CA SER A 532 -18.38 -12.09 -6.70
C SER A 532 -19.14 -13.01 -5.72
N CYS A 533 -19.14 -14.31 -5.96
CA CYS A 533 -19.88 -15.35 -5.25
C CYS A 533 -19.12 -16.11 -4.16
N ILE A 534 -17.79 -15.94 -4.04
CA ILE A 534 -17.00 -16.58 -2.97
C ILE A 534 -16.31 -15.54 -2.07
N ASN A 535 -15.76 -16.02 -0.95
CA ASN A 535 -14.84 -15.30 -0.08
C ASN A 535 -13.49 -16.04 -0.06
N PRO A 536 -12.52 -15.68 -0.93
CA PRO A 536 -11.30 -16.45 -1.07
C PRO A 536 -10.27 -16.15 0.03
N GLN A 537 -9.70 -17.22 0.60
CA GLN A 537 -8.44 -17.19 1.32
C GLN A 537 -7.34 -17.71 0.41
N PHE A 538 -6.49 -16.82 -0.11
CA PHE A 538 -5.37 -17.16 -0.99
C PHE A 538 -4.15 -17.58 -0.18
N ILE A 539 -3.64 -18.79 -0.41
CA ILE A 539 -2.50 -19.38 0.30
C ILE A 539 -1.36 -19.68 -0.69
N PHE A 540 -0.25 -18.96 -0.55
CA PHE A 540 0.92 -19.09 -1.41
C PHE A 540 2.04 -19.85 -0.69
N ILE A 541 2.39 -21.03 -1.16
CA ILE A 541 3.57 -21.76 -0.65
C ILE A 541 4.73 -21.46 -1.59
N VAL A 542 5.73 -20.71 -1.09
CA VAL A 542 6.81 -20.11 -1.89
C VAL A 542 8.17 -20.28 -1.23
N ARG A 543 9.22 -20.37 -2.05
CA ARG A 543 10.58 -20.52 -1.51
C ARG A 543 11.04 -19.25 -0.78
N SER A 544 11.65 -19.40 0.39
CA SER A 544 12.15 -18.28 1.22
C SER A 544 13.09 -17.34 0.45
N SER A 545 13.89 -17.87 -0.46
CA SER A 545 14.74 -17.10 -1.38
C SER A 545 13.94 -16.22 -2.35
N HIS A 546 12.82 -16.70 -2.88
CA HIS A 546 11.95 -15.95 -3.79
C HIS A 546 11.21 -14.82 -3.06
N ILE A 547 10.80 -15.04 -1.80
CA ILE A 547 10.11 -14.02 -0.99
C ILE A 547 10.97 -12.75 -0.87
N LYS A 548 12.25 -12.90 -0.53
CA LYS A 548 13.19 -11.76 -0.44
C LYS A 548 13.52 -11.19 -1.83
N ARG A 549 13.84 -12.05 -2.80
CA ARG A 549 14.25 -11.65 -4.16
C ARG A 549 13.20 -10.87 -4.95
N PHE A 550 11.91 -11.15 -4.71
CA PHE A 550 10.79 -10.54 -5.45
C PHE A 550 9.81 -9.76 -4.54
N ASN A 551 10.20 -9.47 -3.29
CA ASN A 551 9.39 -8.73 -2.30
C ASN A 551 7.95 -9.24 -2.15
N LEU A 552 7.77 -10.57 -2.05
CA LEU A 552 6.44 -11.19 -2.16
C LEU A 552 5.49 -10.81 -1.01
N TYR A 553 6.01 -10.47 0.19
CA TYR A 553 5.22 -9.92 1.29
C TYR A 553 4.59 -8.56 0.97
N SER A 554 5.16 -7.77 0.05
CA SER A 554 4.52 -6.54 -0.45
C SER A 554 3.65 -6.79 -1.68
N LEU A 555 4.00 -7.78 -2.50
CA LEU A 555 3.35 -8.04 -3.80
C LEU A 555 2.03 -8.82 -3.68
N PHE A 556 2.03 -9.99 -3.03
CA PHE A 556 0.83 -10.84 -3.00
C PHE A 556 -0.37 -10.21 -2.28
N PRO A 557 -0.23 -9.50 -1.14
CA PRO A 557 -1.39 -8.85 -0.51
C PRO A 557 -2.03 -7.77 -1.40
N LYS A 558 -1.25 -7.08 -2.25
CA LYS A 558 -1.78 -6.12 -3.24
C LYS A 558 -2.53 -6.84 -4.37
N ILE A 559 -1.96 -7.94 -4.87
CA ILE A 559 -2.56 -8.76 -5.94
C ILE A 559 -3.87 -9.44 -5.48
N CYS A 560 -3.94 -9.88 -4.21
CA CYS A 560 -5.16 -10.42 -3.60
C CYS A 560 -6.23 -9.36 -3.29
N GLU A 561 -5.94 -8.08 -3.55
CA GLU A 561 -6.81 -6.92 -3.30
C GLU A 561 -7.28 -6.84 -1.83
N TYR A 562 -8.45 -7.39 -1.50
CA TYR A 562 -9.05 -7.38 -0.14
C TYR A 562 -9.28 -8.78 0.43
N ALA A 563 -8.98 -9.82 -0.35
CA ALA A 563 -9.05 -11.22 0.05
C ALA A 563 -7.95 -11.57 1.07
N LYS A 564 -8.16 -12.60 1.89
CA LYS A 564 -7.18 -12.98 2.92
C LYS A 564 -5.97 -13.65 2.28
N CYS A 565 -4.82 -12.98 2.29
CA CYS A 565 -3.56 -13.47 1.74
C CYS A 565 -2.70 -14.11 2.84
N ILE A 566 -2.25 -15.35 2.62
CA ILE A 566 -1.34 -16.10 3.49
C ILE A 566 -0.12 -16.51 2.65
N ILE A 567 1.08 -16.28 3.17
CA ILE A 567 2.34 -16.62 2.49
C ILE A 567 3.13 -17.56 3.40
N ILE A 568 3.36 -18.78 2.93
CA ILE A 568 4.03 -19.84 3.67
C ILE A 568 5.43 -20.04 3.08
N PRO A 569 6.52 -19.67 3.81
CA PRO A 569 7.88 -19.86 3.36
C PRO A 569 8.31 -21.33 3.47
N VAL A 570 9.05 -21.82 2.48
CA VAL A 570 9.77 -23.10 2.55
C VAL A 570 11.21 -22.95 2.04
N GLU A 571 12.17 -23.63 2.67
CA GLU A 571 13.59 -23.43 2.36
C GLU A 571 14.06 -24.11 1.07
N TYR A 572 13.39 -25.19 0.64
CA TYR A 572 13.82 -26.02 -0.48
C TYR A 572 12.68 -26.46 -1.40
N THR A 573 13.06 -26.99 -2.56
CA THR A 573 12.16 -27.56 -3.56
C THR A 573 11.45 -28.80 -3.01
N ILE A 574 10.12 -28.82 -3.08
CA ILE A 574 9.27 -29.89 -2.54
C ILE A 574 8.23 -30.36 -3.57
N GLY A 575 7.66 -31.55 -3.36
CA GLY A 575 6.61 -32.12 -4.21
C GLY A 575 5.30 -31.32 -4.18
N ALA A 576 4.36 -31.66 -5.06
CA ALA A 576 3.10 -30.92 -5.17
C ALA A 576 2.19 -31.18 -3.95
N VAL A 577 2.09 -32.44 -3.51
CA VAL A 577 1.35 -32.83 -2.29
C VAL A 577 2.03 -32.25 -1.05
N ASP A 578 3.36 -32.40 -0.95
CA ASP A 578 4.17 -31.82 0.12
C ASP A 578 3.91 -30.31 0.27
N SER A 579 3.92 -29.57 -0.85
CA SER A 579 3.67 -28.12 -0.87
C SER A 579 2.31 -27.73 -0.30
N VAL A 580 1.25 -28.50 -0.57
CA VAL A 580 -0.09 -28.19 -0.06
C VAL A 580 -0.23 -28.59 1.42
N LEU A 581 0.46 -29.62 1.88
CA LEU A 581 0.46 -30.01 3.30
C LEU A 581 1.13 -28.99 4.23
N TYR A 582 2.03 -28.14 3.73
CA TYR A 582 2.51 -26.96 4.47
C TYR A 582 1.39 -25.96 4.84
N ALA A 583 0.24 -26.00 4.15
CA ALA A 583 -0.93 -25.19 4.47
C ALA A 583 -1.92 -25.87 5.44
N SER A 584 -1.62 -27.08 5.94
CA SER A 584 -2.55 -27.92 6.72
C SER A 584 -3.26 -27.19 7.88
N GLU A 585 -2.56 -26.34 8.64
CA GLU A 585 -3.15 -25.48 9.69
C GLU A 585 -4.39 -24.68 9.23
N TYR A 586 -4.43 -24.28 7.96
CA TYR A 586 -5.49 -23.46 7.36
C TYR A 586 -6.55 -24.29 6.62
N ILE A 587 -6.27 -25.55 6.31
CA ILE A 587 -7.09 -26.38 5.40
C ILE A 587 -7.53 -27.74 5.97
N ASP A 588 -7.04 -28.18 7.13
CA ASP A 588 -7.45 -29.43 7.81
C ASP A 588 -8.81 -29.24 8.54
N ASN A 589 -9.81 -28.79 7.78
CA ASN A 589 -11.15 -28.41 8.23
C ASN A 589 -12.17 -28.54 7.08
N SER A 590 -13.45 -28.28 7.36
CA SER A 590 -14.55 -28.48 6.40
C SER A 590 -14.66 -27.46 5.27
N THR A 591 -13.77 -26.45 5.20
CA THR A 591 -13.81 -25.42 4.14
C THR A 591 -13.40 -26.03 2.79
N PRO A 592 -14.11 -25.73 1.68
CA PRO A 592 -13.68 -26.10 0.34
C PRO A 592 -12.27 -25.61 0.00
N ILE A 593 -11.52 -26.42 -0.74
CA ILE A 593 -10.19 -26.07 -1.26
C ILE A 593 -10.17 -26.10 -2.80
N LEU A 594 -9.47 -25.15 -3.40
CA LEU A 594 -9.12 -25.13 -4.82
C LEU A 594 -7.61 -25.02 -4.96
N ILE A 595 -6.98 -26.05 -5.54
CA ILE A 595 -5.54 -26.10 -5.77
C ILE A 595 -5.29 -25.71 -7.23
N SER A 596 -4.48 -24.67 -7.46
CA SER A 596 -4.07 -24.22 -8.80
C SER A 596 -2.56 -24.29 -8.94
N ASP A 597 -2.06 -24.92 -10.01
CA ASP A 597 -0.63 -25.04 -10.26
C ASP A 597 0.10 -23.70 -10.55
N GLY A 598 -0.64 -22.59 -10.66
CA GLY A 598 -0.11 -21.24 -10.89
C GLY A 598 0.36 -20.96 -12.32
N THR A 599 0.17 -21.89 -13.25
CA THR A 599 0.66 -21.81 -14.65
C THR A 599 -0.44 -21.97 -15.71
N VAL A 600 -1.71 -22.11 -15.31
CA VAL A 600 -2.85 -22.23 -16.24
C VAL A 600 -3.88 -21.13 -15.98
N TYR A 601 -4.32 -20.49 -17.06
CA TYR A 601 -5.22 -19.34 -17.10
C TYR A 601 -6.52 -19.69 -17.83
N PHE A 602 -7.64 -19.26 -17.26
CA PHE A 602 -8.99 -19.53 -17.75
C PHE A 602 -9.75 -18.22 -17.93
N ASN A 603 -10.36 -18.03 -19.10
CA ASN A 603 -11.29 -16.92 -19.31
C ASN A 603 -12.71 -17.39 -19.01
N TRP A 604 -13.10 -17.35 -17.73
CA TRP A 604 -14.41 -17.81 -17.26
C TRP A 604 -15.52 -16.90 -17.82
N PRO A 605 -16.51 -17.44 -18.56
CA PRO A 605 -17.79 -16.77 -18.72
C PRO A 605 -18.54 -16.89 -17.39
N GLU A 606 -18.89 -15.75 -16.76
CA GLU A 606 -19.59 -15.68 -15.47
C GLU A 606 -20.87 -16.52 -15.43
N SER A 607 -21.49 -16.76 -16.59
CA SER A 607 -22.78 -17.43 -16.74
C SER A 607 -22.74 -18.95 -16.97
N VAL A 608 -21.57 -19.58 -17.12
CA VAL A 608 -21.49 -21.01 -17.53
C VAL A 608 -20.63 -21.88 -16.64
N TYR A 609 -19.44 -21.41 -16.22
CA TYR A 609 -18.43 -22.30 -15.63
C TYR A 609 -18.01 -21.98 -14.19
N GLY A 610 -18.44 -20.85 -13.59
CA GLY A 610 -17.92 -20.26 -12.34
C GLY A 610 -17.68 -21.20 -11.15
N ILE A 611 -16.92 -20.76 -10.14
CA ILE A 611 -16.57 -21.59 -8.96
C ILE A 611 -17.82 -22.16 -8.26
N ASP A 612 -18.95 -21.45 -8.29
CA ASP A 612 -20.26 -21.95 -7.86
C ASP A 612 -20.66 -23.26 -8.55
N SER A 613 -20.35 -23.41 -9.83
CA SER A 613 -20.61 -24.61 -10.62
C SER A 613 -19.80 -25.80 -10.11
N LEU A 614 -18.60 -25.57 -9.54
CA LEU A 614 -17.80 -26.60 -8.86
C LEU A 614 -18.41 -26.99 -7.51
N ILE A 615 -18.85 -25.99 -6.73
CA ILE A 615 -19.39 -26.19 -5.38
C ILE A 615 -20.76 -26.88 -5.43
N ASN A 616 -21.60 -26.57 -6.42
CA ASN A 616 -22.96 -27.10 -6.56
C ASN A 616 -23.06 -28.47 -7.28
N GLN A 617 -21.95 -29.13 -7.63
CA GLN A 617 -21.97 -30.51 -8.15
C GLN A 617 -22.46 -31.52 -7.09
N ASP A 618 -22.96 -32.69 -7.50
CA ASP A 618 -23.27 -33.82 -6.58
C ASP A 618 -22.09 -34.81 -6.43
N CYS A 619 -20.90 -34.27 -6.14
CA CYS A 619 -19.66 -35.02 -5.91
C CYS A 619 -18.84 -34.37 -4.79
N GLU A 620 -17.76 -35.02 -4.33
CA GLU A 620 -16.88 -34.47 -3.27
C GLU A 620 -15.76 -33.57 -3.81
N GLY A 621 -15.45 -33.68 -5.11
CA GLY A 621 -14.44 -32.86 -5.76
C GLY A 621 -14.53 -32.85 -7.28
N SER A 622 -13.70 -32.05 -7.93
CA SER A 622 -13.71 -31.89 -9.38
C SER A 622 -12.30 -31.70 -9.94
N ILE A 623 -12.07 -32.30 -11.11
CA ILE A 623 -10.86 -32.18 -11.90
C ILE A 623 -11.21 -31.38 -13.15
N LEU A 624 -10.52 -30.27 -13.41
CA LEU A 624 -10.69 -29.60 -14.70
C LEU A 624 -9.81 -30.32 -15.74
N VAL A 625 -10.36 -30.61 -16.91
CA VAL A 625 -9.74 -31.45 -17.94
C VAL A 625 -9.84 -30.86 -19.34
N HIS A 626 -9.03 -31.36 -20.27
CA HIS A 626 -9.03 -31.00 -21.69
C HIS A 626 -8.69 -32.22 -22.56
N GLN A 627 -9.19 -32.26 -23.80
CA GLN A 627 -8.83 -33.29 -24.78
C GLN A 627 -7.39 -33.13 -25.29
N SER A 628 -6.50 -34.02 -24.86
CA SER A 628 -5.10 -34.09 -25.30
C SER A 628 -4.62 -35.54 -25.43
N ASN A 629 -3.46 -35.73 -26.05
CA ASN A 629 -2.75 -37.03 -26.15
C ASN A 629 -1.24 -36.89 -25.85
N ASP A 630 -0.81 -35.76 -25.28
CA ASP A 630 0.58 -35.52 -24.89
C ASP A 630 0.93 -36.26 -23.57
N GLN A 631 2.07 -36.96 -23.55
CA GLN A 631 2.54 -37.79 -22.44
C GLN A 631 2.98 -36.99 -21.21
N ASN A 632 3.18 -35.66 -21.33
CA ASN A 632 3.49 -34.79 -20.19
C ASN A 632 2.34 -34.65 -19.17
N TRP A 633 1.13 -35.09 -19.52
CA TRP A 633 -0.08 -34.93 -18.73
C TRP A 633 -0.45 -36.17 -17.89
N SER A 634 -1.10 -35.94 -16.76
CA SER A 634 -1.86 -36.96 -16.03
C SER A 634 -3.27 -37.09 -16.65
N TYR A 635 -3.82 -38.30 -16.77
CA TYR A 635 -5.06 -38.56 -17.51
C TYR A 635 -6.19 -39.13 -16.65
N VAL A 636 -7.42 -38.68 -16.90
CA VAL A 636 -8.63 -39.06 -16.18
C VAL A 636 -9.38 -40.14 -16.95
N ASN A 637 -9.58 -41.30 -16.33
CA ASN A 637 -10.46 -42.35 -16.83
C ASN A 637 -11.81 -42.24 -16.12
N LEU A 638 -12.90 -42.20 -16.89
CA LEU A 638 -14.26 -42.16 -16.35
C LEU A 638 -14.80 -43.57 -16.06
N ASN A 639 -15.92 -43.67 -15.36
CA ASN A 639 -16.72 -44.88 -15.28
C ASN A 639 -17.35 -45.23 -16.63
N ASN A 640 -17.90 -46.44 -16.76
CA ASN A 640 -18.52 -46.94 -18.01
C ASN A 640 -19.62 -46.01 -18.56
N ASP A 641 -20.31 -45.28 -17.67
CA ASP A 641 -21.41 -44.38 -17.99
C ASP A 641 -20.93 -42.95 -18.35
N ASN A 642 -19.63 -42.68 -18.24
CA ASN A 642 -18.96 -41.38 -18.47
C ASN A 642 -19.44 -40.21 -17.57
N GLU A 643 -19.96 -40.51 -16.38
CA GLU A 643 -20.46 -39.51 -15.42
C GLU A 643 -19.39 -39.05 -14.41
N THR A 644 -18.59 -39.98 -13.87
CA THR A 644 -17.65 -39.72 -12.78
C THR A 644 -16.27 -40.31 -13.04
N VAL A 645 -15.25 -39.77 -12.40
CA VAL A 645 -13.88 -40.31 -12.43
C VAL A 645 -13.85 -41.71 -11.79
N ASN A 646 -13.20 -42.65 -12.47
CA ASN A 646 -12.94 -44.02 -12.02
C ASN A 646 -11.46 -44.21 -11.62
N SER A 647 -10.52 -43.56 -12.33
CA SER A 647 -9.10 -43.52 -11.95
C SER A 647 -8.36 -42.37 -12.62
N VAL A 648 -7.20 -42.00 -12.08
CA VAL A 648 -6.29 -41.02 -12.71
C VAL A 648 -4.91 -41.62 -12.89
N SER A 649 -4.31 -41.53 -14.07
CA SER A 649 -2.93 -41.96 -14.33
C SER A 649 -1.96 -40.77 -14.24
N VAL A 650 -0.73 -40.99 -13.77
CA VAL A 650 0.34 -39.99 -13.79
C VAL A 650 1.12 -40.14 -15.09
N ARG A 651 1.30 -39.04 -15.86
CA ARG A 651 2.19 -38.95 -17.04
C ARG A 651 2.10 -40.12 -18.04
N THR A 652 0.91 -40.69 -18.17
CA THR A 652 0.65 -41.92 -18.95
C THR A 652 -0.70 -41.77 -19.64
N VAL A 653 -0.72 -41.72 -20.97
CA VAL A 653 -1.95 -41.55 -21.75
C VAL A 653 -2.80 -42.82 -21.63
N THR A 654 -3.93 -42.72 -20.92
CA THR A 654 -4.92 -43.81 -20.77
C THR A 654 -6.31 -43.43 -21.29
N SER A 655 -6.55 -42.14 -21.51
CA SER A 655 -7.76 -41.56 -22.09
C SER A 655 -7.38 -40.29 -22.86
N GLU A 656 -8.36 -39.59 -23.45
CA GLU A 656 -8.14 -38.25 -24.03
C GLU A 656 -8.15 -37.12 -22.96
N LEU A 657 -8.58 -37.39 -21.72
CA LEU A 657 -8.89 -36.32 -20.74
C LEU A 657 -7.69 -35.97 -19.85
N ALA A 658 -6.88 -35.02 -20.28
CA ALA A 658 -5.71 -34.53 -19.55
C ALA A 658 -6.08 -33.59 -18.38
N CYS A 659 -5.51 -33.84 -17.20
CA CYS A 659 -5.68 -33.05 -15.97
C CYS A 659 -4.98 -31.70 -16.07
N ILE A 660 -5.72 -30.58 -16.10
CA ILE A 660 -5.11 -29.29 -16.43
C ILE A 660 -4.33 -28.61 -15.29
N GLY A 661 -4.16 -29.24 -14.13
CA GLY A 661 -3.44 -28.65 -12.99
C GLY A 661 -4.31 -27.75 -12.10
N VAL A 662 -5.63 -27.79 -12.25
CA VAL A 662 -6.60 -27.19 -11.31
C VAL A 662 -7.52 -28.28 -10.77
N TYR A 663 -7.62 -28.34 -9.44
CA TYR A 663 -8.32 -29.39 -8.71
C TYR A 663 -9.15 -28.77 -7.56
N PHE A 664 -10.32 -29.34 -7.28
CA PHE A 664 -11.24 -28.86 -6.24
C PHE A 664 -11.67 -30.01 -5.33
N TRP A 665 -11.73 -29.77 -4.03
CA TRP A 665 -12.38 -30.62 -3.02
C TRP A 665 -13.36 -29.75 -2.22
N LYS A 666 -14.58 -30.24 -1.96
CA LYS A 666 -15.57 -29.57 -1.10
C LYS A 666 -15.16 -29.48 0.38
N ASN A 667 -14.20 -30.29 0.81
CA ASN A 667 -13.81 -30.41 2.22
C ASN A 667 -12.29 -30.63 2.31
N GLY A 668 -11.57 -29.64 2.85
CA GLY A 668 -10.11 -29.68 3.00
C GLY A 668 -9.60 -30.80 3.90
N TYR A 669 -10.33 -31.14 4.98
CA TYR A 669 -9.99 -32.27 5.87
C TYR A 669 -9.91 -33.60 5.11
N ASN A 670 -10.78 -33.84 4.11
CA ASN A 670 -10.70 -35.05 3.28
C ASN A 670 -9.39 -35.08 2.48
N PHE A 671 -9.09 -33.99 1.76
CA PHE A 671 -7.82 -33.85 1.02
C PHE A 671 -6.61 -34.06 1.93
N VAL A 672 -6.58 -33.41 3.11
CA VAL A 672 -5.43 -33.47 4.01
C VAL A 672 -5.20 -34.89 4.53
N ASN A 673 -6.25 -35.64 4.84
CA ASN A 673 -6.11 -37.03 5.29
C ASN A 673 -5.62 -37.96 4.16
N ASP A 674 -6.15 -37.82 2.94
CA ASP A 674 -5.68 -38.62 1.80
C ASP A 674 -4.27 -38.23 1.37
N ALA A 675 -3.91 -36.95 1.43
CA ALA A 675 -2.54 -36.48 1.22
C ALA A 675 -1.57 -37.05 2.28
N LYS A 676 -1.96 -37.10 3.56
CA LYS A 676 -1.18 -37.78 4.62
C LYS A 676 -0.98 -39.28 4.33
N LYS A 677 -1.99 -39.97 3.77
CA LYS A 677 -1.86 -41.38 3.34
C LYS A 677 -0.90 -41.53 2.16
N VAL A 678 -1.02 -40.70 1.11
CA VAL A 678 -0.08 -40.70 -0.03
C VAL A 678 1.36 -40.47 0.42
N MET A 679 1.60 -39.48 1.28
CA MET A 679 2.94 -39.20 1.86
C MET A 679 3.53 -40.35 2.68
N SER A 680 2.73 -41.33 3.13
CA SER A 680 3.20 -42.50 3.86
C SER A 680 3.68 -43.66 2.97
N LYS A 681 3.42 -43.58 1.65
CA LYS A 681 3.82 -44.62 0.68
C LYS A 681 5.32 -44.49 0.37
N THR A 682 6.00 -45.64 0.25
CA THR A 682 7.45 -45.69 -0.02
C THR A 682 7.79 -45.51 -1.49
N THR A 683 6.83 -45.78 -2.39
CA THR A 683 6.93 -45.58 -3.83
C THR A 683 6.64 -44.13 -4.19
N ARG A 684 7.58 -43.47 -4.89
CA ARG A 684 7.40 -42.13 -5.45
C ARG A 684 7.55 -42.15 -6.96
N GLU A 685 6.59 -41.59 -7.68
CA GLU A 685 6.72 -41.44 -9.13
C GLU A 685 7.60 -40.23 -9.45
N TRP A 686 8.64 -40.44 -10.27
CA TRP A 686 9.64 -39.41 -10.61
C TRP A 686 10.30 -38.73 -9.38
N GLY A 687 10.28 -39.40 -8.22
CA GLY A 687 10.89 -38.94 -6.96
C GLY A 687 10.03 -37.99 -6.10
N VAL A 688 8.82 -37.62 -6.55
CA VAL A 688 7.89 -36.69 -5.90
C VAL A 688 6.49 -37.29 -5.76
N HIS A 689 5.56 -36.57 -5.13
CA HIS A 689 4.14 -36.89 -5.14
C HIS A 689 3.32 -35.82 -5.88
N TYR A 690 2.39 -36.26 -6.72
CA TYR A 690 1.48 -35.46 -7.54
C TYR A 690 0.07 -35.39 -6.92
N ILE A 691 -0.62 -34.26 -7.11
CA ILE A 691 -1.99 -34.05 -6.58
C ILE A 691 -2.98 -35.15 -7.05
N VAL A 692 -2.79 -35.71 -8.24
CA VAL A 692 -3.64 -36.80 -8.77
C VAL A 692 -3.51 -38.12 -8.00
N GLU A 693 -2.40 -38.36 -7.29
CA GLU A 693 -2.26 -39.53 -6.42
C GLU A 693 -3.17 -39.42 -5.19
N VAL A 694 -3.44 -38.20 -4.72
CA VAL A 694 -4.42 -37.93 -3.65
C VAL A 694 -5.84 -38.22 -4.13
N ILE A 695 -6.15 -37.95 -5.39
CA ILE A 695 -7.44 -38.29 -5.99
C ILE A 695 -7.61 -39.81 -6.06
N ASN A 696 -6.58 -40.55 -6.52
CA ASN A 696 -6.59 -42.02 -6.51
C ASN A 696 -6.74 -42.61 -5.10
N GLU A 697 -6.24 -41.92 -4.07
CA GLU A 697 -6.49 -42.29 -2.68
C GLU A 697 -7.96 -42.03 -2.28
N SER A 698 -8.50 -40.82 -2.52
CA SER A 698 -9.90 -40.51 -2.25
C SER A 698 -10.89 -41.47 -2.94
N LEU A 699 -10.63 -41.84 -4.20
CA LEU A 699 -11.44 -42.80 -4.96
C LEU A 699 -11.50 -44.18 -4.27
N GLN A 700 -10.43 -44.62 -3.59
CA GLN A 700 -10.42 -45.89 -2.84
C GLN A 700 -11.31 -45.86 -1.59
N HIS A 701 -11.65 -44.67 -1.08
CA HIS A 701 -12.59 -44.48 0.04
C HIS A 701 -14.04 -44.24 -0.43
N ASN A 702 -14.32 -44.54 -1.71
CA ASN A 702 -15.60 -44.33 -2.44
C ASN A 702 -15.99 -42.86 -2.71
N SER A 703 -15.07 -41.90 -2.57
CA SER A 703 -15.38 -40.50 -2.92
C SER A 703 -15.61 -40.33 -4.42
N LYS A 704 -16.62 -39.52 -4.79
CA LYS A 704 -16.93 -39.19 -6.19
C LYS A 704 -16.22 -37.92 -6.64
N PHE A 705 -15.66 -37.95 -7.86
CA PHE A 705 -15.11 -36.78 -8.55
C PHE A 705 -15.73 -36.63 -9.94
N ASN A 706 -15.95 -35.40 -10.37
CA ASN A 706 -16.41 -35.07 -11.73
C ASN A 706 -15.25 -34.52 -12.57
N ALA A 707 -15.23 -34.83 -13.87
CA ALA A 707 -14.26 -34.31 -14.82
C ALA A 707 -14.89 -33.20 -15.67
N ILE A 708 -14.42 -31.96 -15.52
CA ILE A 708 -15.03 -30.77 -16.12
C ILE A 708 -14.18 -30.32 -17.31
N ASN A 709 -14.66 -30.61 -18.52
CA ASN A 709 -13.98 -30.26 -19.78
C ASN A 709 -14.06 -28.74 -20.02
N VAL A 710 -12.92 -28.06 -20.16
CA VAL A 710 -12.83 -26.62 -20.36
C VAL A 710 -12.62 -26.24 -21.84
N PRO A 711 -13.55 -25.50 -22.48
CA PRO A 711 -13.50 -25.27 -23.93
C PRO A 711 -12.47 -24.20 -24.36
N LYS A 712 -11.97 -23.36 -23.45
CA LYS A 712 -10.94 -22.36 -23.76
C LYS A 712 -10.11 -21.99 -22.53
N PHE A 713 -8.83 -22.34 -22.57
CA PHE A 713 -7.84 -22.01 -21.53
C PHE A 713 -6.47 -21.77 -22.18
N TRP A 714 -5.56 -21.14 -21.46
CA TRP A 714 -4.16 -20.97 -21.83
C TRP A 714 -3.27 -21.63 -20.78
N MET A 715 -2.25 -22.34 -21.22
CA MET A 715 -1.26 -22.95 -20.34
C MET A 715 0.13 -22.44 -20.68
N LEU A 716 0.91 -22.14 -19.64
CA LEU A 716 2.28 -21.70 -19.75
C LEU A 716 3.18 -22.79 -19.17
N ARG A 717 3.47 -23.82 -19.98
CA ARG A 717 4.40 -24.89 -19.58
C ARG A 717 5.61 -25.04 -20.48
N SER A 718 5.65 -24.48 -21.69
CA SER A 718 6.84 -24.53 -22.55
C SER A 718 7.01 -23.29 -23.42
N ILE A 719 8.26 -23.03 -23.83
CA ILE A 719 8.58 -21.97 -24.80
C ILE A 719 7.88 -22.22 -26.16
N GLN A 720 7.62 -23.48 -26.51
CA GLN A 720 6.96 -23.85 -27.76
C GLN A 720 5.47 -23.51 -27.74
N GLU A 721 4.73 -23.81 -26.67
CA GLU A 721 3.33 -23.38 -26.50
C GLU A 721 3.21 -21.85 -26.49
N ILE A 722 4.12 -21.16 -25.78
CA ILE A 722 4.21 -19.69 -25.79
C ILE A 722 4.45 -19.17 -27.21
N SER A 723 5.31 -19.82 -28.00
CA SER A 723 5.61 -19.41 -29.38
C SER A 723 4.48 -19.66 -30.37
N GLN A 724 3.62 -20.65 -30.13
CA GLN A 724 2.46 -20.95 -30.98
C GLN A 724 1.31 -19.96 -30.78
N PHE A 725 1.28 -19.20 -29.67
CA PHE A 725 0.18 -18.31 -29.31
C PHE A 725 0.17 -16.94 -30.04
N THR A 726 0.51 -16.96 -31.32
CA THR A 726 0.66 -15.87 -32.30
C THR A 726 1.69 -14.77 -31.99
N LEU A 727 2.39 -14.34 -33.05
CA LEU A 727 3.34 -13.20 -32.99
C LEU A 727 2.67 -11.89 -32.53
N GLU A 728 1.36 -11.75 -32.69
CA GLU A 728 0.61 -10.55 -32.27
C GLU A 728 0.56 -10.43 -30.74
N ASN A 729 0.37 -11.54 -30.01
CA ASN A 729 0.43 -11.52 -28.54
C ASN A 729 1.87 -11.44 -28.03
N ILE A 730 2.83 -12.09 -28.72
CA ILE A 730 4.26 -11.97 -28.40
C ILE A 730 4.72 -10.51 -28.57
N ASN A 731 4.17 -9.77 -29.54
CA ASN A 731 4.36 -8.32 -29.69
C ASN A 731 3.75 -7.47 -28.56
N THR A 732 2.91 -8.05 -27.70
CA THR A 732 2.46 -7.43 -26.44
C THR A 732 3.44 -7.73 -25.29
N ILE A 733 4.23 -8.81 -25.39
CA ILE A 733 5.35 -9.17 -24.50
C ILE A 733 6.68 -8.65 -25.10
N VAL A 734 6.70 -7.38 -25.56
CA VAL A 734 7.85 -6.77 -26.23
C VAL A 734 8.54 -5.69 -25.38
N LYS A 735 9.83 -5.93 -25.12
CA LYS A 735 10.89 -4.92 -24.91
C LYS A 735 10.59 -3.77 -23.93
N LYS A 736 10.05 -4.09 -22.76
CA LYS A 736 10.68 -3.59 -21.53
C LYS A 736 11.63 -4.66 -21.01
N GLU A 737 12.84 -4.29 -20.59
CA GLU A 737 13.67 -5.22 -19.84
C GLU A 737 12.89 -5.64 -18.58
N MET A 738 12.89 -6.92 -18.20
CA MET A 738 12.21 -7.34 -16.97
C MET A 738 12.67 -6.52 -15.75
N LYS A 739 13.93 -6.10 -15.72
CA LYS A 739 14.47 -5.17 -14.73
C LYS A 739 13.69 -3.84 -14.70
N LEU A 740 13.44 -3.23 -15.86
CA LEU A 740 12.65 -2.00 -16.00
C LEU A 740 11.19 -2.18 -15.57
N ILE A 741 10.61 -3.37 -15.75
CA ILE A 741 9.26 -3.70 -15.23
C ILE A 741 9.31 -3.83 -13.70
N TYR A 742 10.31 -4.50 -13.13
CA TYR A 742 10.49 -4.56 -11.68
C TYR A 742 10.78 -3.19 -11.07
N ASP A 743 11.58 -2.34 -11.72
CA ASP A 743 11.85 -0.96 -11.32
C ASP A 743 10.57 -0.08 -11.45
N GLU A 744 9.69 -0.32 -12.43
CA GLU A 744 8.35 0.29 -12.49
C GLU A 744 7.41 -0.23 -11.38
N MET A 745 7.43 -1.52 -11.06
CA MET A 745 6.70 -2.08 -9.92
C MET A 745 7.25 -1.55 -8.58
N PHE A 746 8.54 -1.19 -8.52
CA PHE A 746 9.18 -0.56 -7.37
C PHE A 746 8.79 0.92 -7.26
N THR A 747 8.82 1.68 -8.36
CA THR A 747 8.46 3.11 -8.40
C THR A 747 6.96 3.38 -8.33
N ARG A 748 6.10 2.41 -8.68
CA ARG A 748 4.68 2.41 -8.28
C ARG A 748 4.50 2.45 -6.75
N ASN A 749 5.50 2.06 -5.95
CA ASN A 749 5.47 2.20 -4.48
C ASN A 749 6.03 3.54 -3.96
N THR A 750 6.52 4.45 -4.83
CA THR A 750 7.07 5.76 -4.42
C THR A 750 6.38 6.96 -5.07
N LEU A 751 5.33 6.76 -5.87
CA LEU A 751 4.54 7.83 -6.50
C LEU A 751 3.14 8.03 -5.86
N GLN A 752 3.12 8.25 -4.55
CA GLN A 752 2.05 9.03 -3.89
C GLN A 752 2.70 10.05 -2.96
N LEU A 753 2.45 11.35 -3.23
CA LEU A 753 3.16 12.51 -2.67
C LEU A 753 4.64 12.52 -3.14
N VAL A 754 5.23 13.63 -3.60
CA VAL A 754 4.99 15.05 -3.27
C VAL A 754 4.80 15.90 -4.54
N LYS A 755 4.09 17.04 -4.41
CA LYS A 755 4.04 18.08 -5.45
C LYS A 755 4.12 19.49 -4.84
N GLY A 756 5.31 20.11 -4.85
CA GLY A 756 5.47 21.57 -4.84
C GLY A 756 6.14 22.24 -3.63
N TYR A 757 7.12 23.11 -3.96
CA TYR A 757 7.54 24.36 -3.30
C TYR A 757 8.45 24.36 -2.03
N ASN A 758 9.73 24.66 -2.32
CA ASN A 758 10.53 25.79 -1.83
C ASN A 758 10.87 25.98 -0.32
N TYR A 759 12.19 25.84 -0.03
CA TYR A 759 13.01 26.47 1.02
C TYR A 759 12.57 26.32 2.51
N ASP A 760 13.45 26.11 3.50
CA ASP A 760 14.91 26.19 3.49
C ASP A 760 15.60 25.19 4.45
N SER A 761 16.94 25.15 4.37
CA SER A 761 17.92 24.35 5.12
C SER A 761 17.63 23.94 6.57
N LEU A 762 17.92 22.67 6.94
CA LEU A 762 19.03 22.31 7.85
C LEU A 762 19.11 20.80 8.17
N LEU A 763 20.11 20.11 7.58
CA LEU A 763 21.09 19.28 8.29
C LEU A 763 22.05 18.62 7.27
N LEU A 764 23.31 19.02 7.32
CA LEU A 764 24.43 18.30 6.69
C LEU A 764 24.94 17.24 7.68
N GLU A 765 25.48 16.13 7.13
CA GLU A 765 26.59 15.30 7.62
C GLU A 765 26.36 13.81 7.30
N ASN A 766 26.80 13.37 6.11
CA ASN A 766 28.00 12.53 5.97
C ASN A 766 28.31 12.19 4.49
N ASP A 767 29.26 12.96 3.95
CA ASP A 767 30.25 12.56 2.94
C ASP A 767 29.78 12.03 1.55
N ASP A 768 29.76 12.94 0.58
CA ASP A 768 29.99 12.62 -0.83
C ASP A 768 31.41 12.02 -1.05
N MET A 769 31.64 11.39 -2.21
CA MET A 769 32.99 11.19 -2.79
C MET A 769 34.02 10.39 -1.96
N LYS A 770 33.89 9.05 -1.92
CA LYS A 770 35.06 8.15 -1.72
C LYS A 770 35.32 7.28 -2.96
N CYS A 771 36.36 7.69 -3.71
CA CYS A 771 36.89 6.98 -4.85
C CYS A 771 38.18 6.23 -4.44
N PHE A 772 38.32 4.97 -4.84
CA PHE A 772 39.53 4.18 -4.61
C PHE A 772 40.12 3.70 -5.93
N ALA A 773 41.25 4.32 -6.31
CA ALA A 773 42.00 4.17 -7.56
C ALA A 773 41.23 4.53 -8.86
N ILE A 774 41.83 5.22 -9.83
CA ILE A 774 43.23 5.65 -9.99
C ILE A 774 43.30 7.19 -9.93
N PHE A 775 44.17 7.72 -9.06
CA PHE A 775 44.52 9.14 -8.82
C PHE A 775 43.45 10.23 -9.01
N CYS A 776 43.00 10.83 -7.90
CA CYS A 776 42.62 12.24 -7.89
C CYS A 776 42.95 12.87 -6.52
N THR A 777 43.64 14.02 -6.53
CA THR A 777 43.82 14.88 -5.35
C THR A 777 42.61 15.78 -5.17
N THR A 778 42.13 15.95 -3.93
CA THR A 778 40.88 16.67 -3.63
C THR A 778 40.97 18.18 -3.85
N ASN A 779 39.86 18.80 -4.24
CA ASN A 779 39.10 19.74 -3.39
C ASN A 779 37.84 20.26 -4.11
N GLU A 780 37.05 21.08 -3.41
CA GLU A 780 35.64 21.36 -3.65
C GLU A 780 35.33 22.44 -4.72
N LEU A 781 34.02 22.68 -4.89
CA LEU A 781 33.34 23.84 -5.53
C LEU A 781 33.21 23.88 -7.07
N ASN A 782 31.94 23.87 -7.48
CA ASN A 782 31.30 24.47 -8.67
C ASN A 782 32.18 24.82 -9.88
N TRP A 783 32.05 24.04 -10.96
CA TRP A 783 32.76 24.25 -12.22
C TRP A 783 31.94 24.97 -13.31
N TYR A 784 32.54 26.00 -13.90
CA TYR A 784 32.37 26.37 -15.31
C TYR A 784 33.75 26.35 -16.01
N PRO A 785 33.84 26.05 -17.32
CA PRO A 785 35.08 25.49 -17.88
C PRO A 785 36.07 26.52 -18.45
N ASN A 786 37.16 26.81 -17.73
CA ASN A 786 38.47 27.05 -18.36
C ASN A 786 39.67 26.89 -17.37
N TYR A 787 40.89 27.06 -17.89
CA TYR A 787 42.18 27.22 -17.19
C TYR A 787 42.75 25.99 -16.46
N ASN A 788 41.98 25.27 -15.64
CA ASN A 788 42.53 24.23 -14.75
C ASN A 788 43.14 23.02 -15.48
N PHE A 789 42.71 22.73 -16.72
CA PHE A 789 43.20 21.56 -17.48
C PHE A 789 44.72 21.62 -17.76
N ILE A 790 45.27 22.82 -17.98
CA ILE A 790 46.71 23.01 -18.29
C ILE A 790 47.59 22.82 -17.05
N ASN A 791 47.11 23.24 -15.88
CA ASN A 791 47.80 22.99 -14.61
C ASN A 791 47.85 21.49 -14.26
N CYS A 792 46.82 20.71 -14.62
CA CYS A 792 46.87 19.25 -14.50
C CYS A 792 47.98 18.65 -15.37
N THR A 793 48.19 19.11 -16.60
CA THR A 793 49.30 18.64 -17.45
C THR A 793 50.65 18.90 -16.79
N GLN A 794 50.88 20.11 -16.29
CA GLN A 794 52.14 20.49 -15.63
C GLN A 794 52.36 19.74 -14.29
N LEU A 795 51.29 19.40 -13.57
CA LEU A 795 51.37 18.54 -12.37
C LEU A 795 51.69 17.08 -12.71
N ILE A 796 51.26 16.58 -13.87
CA ILE A 796 51.58 15.25 -14.38
C ILE A 796 53.05 15.20 -14.84
N GLU A 797 53.48 16.15 -15.68
CA GLU A 797 54.87 16.30 -16.14
C GLU A 797 55.88 16.34 -14.98
N LYS A 798 55.56 17.08 -13.91
CA LYS A 798 56.43 17.29 -12.75
C LYS A 798 56.55 16.07 -11.82
N ASN A 799 55.68 15.06 -11.96
CA ASN A 799 55.66 13.87 -11.09
C ASN A 799 55.97 12.56 -11.83
N LEU A 800 55.87 12.49 -13.16
CA LEU A 800 56.18 11.30 -13.96
C LEU A 800 57.58 11.31 -14.62
N SER A 801 58.46 12.24 -14.24
CA SER A 801 59.79 12.39 -14.82
C SER A 801 60.87 11.50 -14.19
N LYS A 802 60.78 10.16 -14.33
CA LYS A 802 61.94 9.24 -14.44
C LYS A 802 61.59 7.75 -14.63
N SER A 803 62.22 7.16 -15.65
CA SER A 803 62.54 5.72 -15.80
C SER A 803 61.43 4.68 -15.64
N HIS A 804 60.67 4.52 -16.74
CA HIS A 804 60.42 3.25 -17.45
C HIS A 804 60.04 1.97 -16.69
N ILE A 805 58.87 1.44 -17.08
CA ILE A 805 58.41 0.04 -16.99
C ILE A 805 59.56 -0.97 -17.20
N PHE A 806 59.76 -1.91 -16.27
CA PHE A 806 60.52 -3.13 -16.53
C PHE A 806 59.98 -4.38 -15.83
N PHE A 807 60.22 -5.53 -16.48
CA PHE A 807 59.99 -6.86 -15.95
C PHE A 807 61.00 -7.21 -14.86
N LYS A 808 60.70 -8.25 -14.07
CA LYS A 808 61.73 -9.13 -13.51
C LYS A 808 61.49 -10.57 -13.93
N ASP A 809 62.57 -11.24 -14.30
CA ASP A 809 62.76 -12.67 -14.05
C ASP A 809 63.42 -12.84 -12.67
N PHE A 810 63.53 -14.07 -12.17
CA PHE A 810 64.03 -14.35 -10.83
C PHE A 810 65.50 -13.93 -10.60
N GLU A 811 65.74 -13.13 -9.56
CA GLU A 811 66.55 -13.50 -8.38
C GLU A 811 66.63 -12.34 -7.37
N ASP A 812 66.81 -12.68 -6.09
CA ASP A 812 67.02 -11.83 -4.89
C ASP A 812 66.01 -10.72 -4.52
N LEU A 813 65.98 -10.48 -3.19
CA LEU A 813 65.19 -9.50 -2.41
C LEU A 813 63.68 -9.83 -2.38
N THR A 814 63.04 -10.32 -1.31
CA THR A 814 63.33 -10.32 0.15
C THR A 814 63.58 -8.93 0.76
N ASN A 815 62.72 -8.58 1.72
CA ASN A 815 62.85 -7.43 2.63
C ASN A 815 62.82 -6.02 2.00
N ASN A 816 61.68 -5.63 1.41
CA ASN A 816 60.87 -4.51 1.94
C ASN A 816 59.51 -4.39 1.26
N ILE A 817 58.47 -4.05 2.03
CA ILE A 817 57.12 -3.76 1.51
C ILE A 817 57.03 -2.24 1.31
N ASN A 818 57.16 -1.75 0.07
CA ASN A 818 56.72 -0.41 -0.38
C ASN A 818 57.04 -0.19 -1.88
N GLU A 819 56.31 -0.87 -2.78
CA GLU A 819 56.33 -0.54 -4.22
C GLU A 819 54.89 -0.42 -4.76
N GLY A 820 54.67 0.52 -5.68
CA GLY A 820 53.34 0.94 -6.11
C GLY A 820 52.68 -0.05 -7.06
N LEU A 821 51.62 -0.74 -6.60
CA LEU A 821 50.85 -1.65 -7.43
C LEU A 821 50.14 -0.93 -8.60
N LEU A 822 50.48 -1.32 -9.83
CA LEU A 822 49.69 -0.98 -11.01
C LEU A 822 48.33 -1.69 -10.89
N HIS A 823 47.28 -0.95 -10.54
CA HIS A 823 46.00 -1.52 -10.14
C HIS A 823 45.20 -2.06 -11.34
N PHE A 824 45.56 -3.26 -11.81
CA PHE A 824 44.65 -4.09 -12.59
C PHE A 824 43.39 -4.35 -11.78
N THR A 825 42.21 -4.18 -12.37
CA THR A 825 40.92 -4.47 -11.72
C THR A 825 40.67 -5.98 -11.66
N LEU A 826 41.57 -6.72 -10.99
CA LEU A 826 41.57 -8.18 -10.87
C LEU A 826 40.26 -8.69 -10.23
N LEU A 827 39.62 -7.86 -9.41
CA LEU A 827 38.26 -8.06 -8.90
C LEU A 827 37.20 -8.31 -10.00
N GLN A 828 37.34 -7.71 -11.20
CA GLN A 828 36.46 -7.99 -12.35
C GLN A 828 36.63 -9.40 -12.89
N LEU A 829 37.82 -9.99 -12.74
CA LEU A 829 38.08 -11.36 -13.19
C LEU A 829 37.48 -12.38 -12.24
N VAL A 830 37.46 -12.14 -10.93
CA VAL A 830 37.03 -13.14 -9.94
C VAL A 830 35.54 -13.01 -9.56
N GLY A 831 35.00 -11.79 -9.59
CA GLY A 831 33.58 -11.50 -9.34
C GLY A 831 33.20 -11.60 -7.87
N PHE A 832 33.47 -10.56 -7.09
CA PHE A 832 33.07 -10.45 -5.68
C PHE A 832 31.85 -9.53 -5.52
N ASP A 833 30.97 -9.82 -4.57
CA ASP A 833 29.69 -9.14 -4.28
C ASP A 833 29.86 -7.75 -3.60
N PHE A 834 31.03 -7.12 -3.76
CA PHE A 834 31.68 -6.37 -2.68
C PHE A 834 31.58 -4.84 -2.75
N TYR A 835 30.46 -4.32 -3.24
CA TYR A 835 30.28 -2.87 -3.45
C TYR A 835 29.20 -2.19 -2.59
N ASN A 836 28.57 -2.86 -1.61
CA ASN A 836 27.53 -2.23 -0.77
C ASN A 836 27.58 -2.47 0.75
N SER A 837 27.91 -3.65 1.30
CA SER A 837 27.61 -3.88 2.74
C SER A 837 28.38 -4.98 3.51
N CYS A 838 29.73 -4.99 3.48
CA CYS A 838 30.51 -5.84 4.39
C CYS A 838 31.84 -5.19 4.83
N ILE A 839 32.14 -5.24 6.13
CA ILE A 839 33.47 -4.92 6.69
C ILE A 839 34.27 -6.24 6.74
N PHE A 840 35.42 -6.29 6.06
CA PHE A 840 36.35 -7.42 6.16
C PHE A 840 37.30 -7.29 7.36
N PRO A 841 37.77 -8.41 7.95
CA PRO A 841 38.95 -8.39 8.83
C PRO A 841 40.20 -7.92 8.08
N GLU A 842 41.06 -7.13 8.72
CA GLU A 842 42.21 -6.45 8.10
C GLU A 842 43.23 -7.41 7.43
N HIS A 843 43.27 -8.66 7.89
CA HIS A 843 44.14 -9.70 7.31
C HIS A 843 43.66 -10.21 5.94
N PHE A 844 42.37 -10.05 5.61
CA PHE A 844 41.76 -10.65 4.43
C PHE A 844 42.34 -10.13 3.11
N SER A 845 42.52 -8.80 2.98
CA SER A 845 43.17 -8.18 1.82
C SER A 845 44.57 -8.76 1.58
N LYS A 846 45.38 -8.82 2.64
CA LYS A 846 46.78 -9.26 2.60
C LYS A 846 46.90 -10.73 2.19
N THR A 847 45.96 -11.58 2.60
CA THR A 847 45.87 -12.98 2.12
C THR A 847 45.52 -13.06 0.63
N VAL A 848 44.52 -12.30 0.17
CA VAL A 848 44.10 -12.26 -1.24
C VAL A 848 45.21 -11.72 -2.15
N GLU A 849 45.92 -10.66 -1.73
CA GLU A 849 47.07 -10.11 -2.45
C GLU A 849 48.24 -11.10 -2.50
N ALA A 850 48.60 -11.75 -1.40
CA ALA A 850 49.67 -12.75 -1.37
C ALA A 850 49.37 -14.00 -2.22
N MET A 851 48.12 -14.46 -2.23
CA MET A 851 47.69 -15.57 -3.10
C MET A 851 47.69 -15.15 -4.58
N CYS A 852 47.32 -13.91 -4.91
CA CYS A 852 47.50 -13.39 -6.26
C CYS A 852 48.99 -13.37 -6.65
N ILE A 853 49.84 -12.71 -5.86
CA ILE A 853 51.27 -12.52 -6.18
C ILE A 853 52.00 -13.86 -6.36
N SER A 854 51.64 -14.91 -5.62
CA SER A 854 52.23 -16.25 -5.80
C SER A 854 51.73 -17.02 -7.03
N LEU A 855 50.65 -16.58 -7.68
CA LEU A 855 50.04 -17.20 -8.87
C LEU A 855 50.34 -16.45 -10.19
N PHE A 856 50.91 -15.24 -10.15
CA PHE A 856 51.22 -14.43 -11.33
C PHE A 856 52.74 -14.25 -11.55
N PRO A 857 53.35 -14.92 -12.52
CA PRO A 857 54.64 -14.47 -13.07
C PRO A 857 54.46 -13.18 -13.90
N SER A 858 55.55 -12.44 -14.07
CA SER A 858 55.62 -11.18 -14.85
C SER A 858 55.03 -11.32 -16.27
N PHE A 859 54.21 -10.35 -16.70
CA PHE A 859 53.61 -10.33 -18.04
C PHE A 859 53.40 -8.92 -18.59
N PHE A 860 53.14 -8.82 -19.90
CA PHE A 860 52.96 -7.54 -20.60
C PHE A 860 51.54 -7.40 -21.18
N ILE A 861 51.19 -6.17 -21.55
CA ILE A 861 50.00 -5.86 -22.36
C ILE A 861 50.43 -4.96 -23.51
N GLU A 862 50.12 -5.34 -24.75
CA GLU A 862 50.28 -4.48 -25.91
C GLU A 862 49.00 -3.66 -26.11
N PHE A 863 49.08 -2.35 -25.91
CA PHE A 863 47.94 -1.43 -26.07
C PHE A 863 47.78 -0.98 -27.53
N THR A 864 46.59 -1.20 -28.11
CA THR A 864 46.37 -1.10 -29.57
C THR A 864 45.37 -0.03 -30.00
N LYS A 865 44.45 0.39 -29.12
CA LYS A 865 43.38 1.36 -29.43
C LYS A 865 43.04 2.23 -28.21
N VAL A 866 42.75 3.51 -28.45
CA VAL A 866 42.18 4.43 -27.45
C VAL A 866 40.72 4.72 -27.81
N ILE A 867 39.83 4.60 -26.83
CA ILE A 867 38.39 4.83 -26.96
C ILE A 867 37.99 5.97 -26.03
N VAL A 868 37.28 6.95 -26.57
CA VAL A 868 36.67 8.04 -25.80
C VAL A 868 35.19 7.75 -25.61
N LEU A 869 34.79 7.65 -24.36
CA LEU A 869 33.39 7.53 -23.93
C LEU A 869 32.94 8.89 -23.39
N PRO A 870 31.63 9.19 -23.37
CA PRO A 870 31.13 10.48 -22.91
C PRO A 870 31.69 10.95 -21.56
N LYS A 871 31.97 10.03 -20.62
CA LYS A 871 32.55 10.32 -19.30
C LYS A 871 33.89 9.63 -19.00
N SER A 872 34.63 9.11 -19.99
CA SER A 872 35.96 8.50 -19.72
C SER A 872 36.82 8.25 -20.95
N ILE A 873 38.14 8.19 -20.76
CA ILE A 873 39.10 7.66 -21.75
C ILE A 873 39.52 6.25 -21.33
N VAL A 874 39.51 5.31 -22.27
CA VAL A 874 39.86 3.91 -22.06
C VAL A 874 40.87 3.46 -23.12
N VAL A 875 41.93 2.76 -22.71
CA VAL A 875 42.88 2.10 -23.63
C VAL A 875 42.62 0.61 -23.61
N VAL A 876 42.64 -0.01 -24.78
CA VAL A 876 42.38 -1.45 -24.98
C VAL A 876 43.67 -2.13 -25.39
N GLY A 877 43.96 -3.29 -24.80
CA GLY A 877 45.20 -4.01 -25.05
C GLY A 877 45.09 -5.53 -24.90
N VAL A 878 46.07 -6.21 -25.50
CA VAL A 878 46.17 -7.68 -25.55
C VAL A 878 47.25 -8.13 -24.56
N PRO A 879 46.92 -8.96 -23.55
CA PRO A 879 47.91 -9.47 -22.62
C PRO A 879 48.78 -10.57 -23.25
N SER A 880 50.04 -10.67 -22.83
CA SER A 880 50.95 -11.75 -23.26
C SER A 880 50.65 -13.12 -22.62
N ILE A 881 49.62 -13.22 -21.77
CA ILE A 881 49.19 -14.45 -21.09
C ILE A 881 47.66 -14.61 -21.13
N ASN A 882 47.17 -15.85 -21.13
CA ASN A 882 45.73 -16.14 -21.15
C ASN A 882 45.10 -15.94 -19.76
N ILE A 883 44.58 -14.73 -19.53
CA ILE A 883 44.04 -14.30 -18.24
C ILE A 883 42.80 -15.09 -17.76
N ASN A 884 41.99 -15.67 -18.67
CA ASN A 884 40.87 -16.53 -18.27
C ASN A 884 41.34 -17.81 -17.54
N LEU A 885 42.51 -18.36 -17.90
CA LEU A 885 43.06 -19.55 -17.24
C LEU A 885 43.46 -19.27 -15.79
N ILE A 886 43.93 -18.05 -15.50
CA ILE A 886 44.44 -17.66 -14.19
C ILE A 886 43.30 -17.26 -13.26
N ARG A 887 42.29 -16.57 -13.81
CA ARG A 887 40.98 -16.40 -13.21
C ARG A 887 40.41 -17.73 -12.69
N ASP A 888 40.37 -18.74 -13.54
CA ASP A 888 39.74 -20.02 -13.21
C ASP A 888 40.52 -20.77 -12.09
N LYS A 889 41.84 -20.59 -12.01
CA LYS A 889 42.67 -21.04 -10.87
C LYS A 889 42.37 -20.28 -9.57
N LEU A 890 42.31 -18.95 -9.60
CA LEU A 890 41.97 -18.14 -8.42
C LEU A 890 40.58 -18.50 -7.86
N ARG A 891 39.60 -18.72 -8.75
CA ARG A 891 38.25 -19.18 -8.36
C ARG A 891 38.29 -20.54 -7.66
N HIS A 892 39.15 -21.46 -8.08
CA HIS A 892 39.31 -22.76 -7.42
C HIS A 892 39.81 -22.60 -5.98
N GLU A 893 40.89 -21.86 -5.77
CA GLU A 893 41.47 -21.69 -4.42
C GLU A 893 40.56 -20.89 -3.48
N PHE A 894 39.93 -19.80 -3.93
CA PHE A 894 38.98 -19.06 -3.10
C PHE A 894 37.70 -19.86 -2.78
N SER A 895 37.27 -20.75 -3.68
CA SER A 895 36.16 -21.69 -3.42
C SER A 895 36.52 -22.72 -2.33
N ARG A 896 37.77 -23.22 -2.32
CA ARG A 896 38.27 -24.08 -1.22
C ARG A 896 38.33 -23.38 0.14
N LEU A 897 38.39 -22.05 0.15
CA LEU A 897 38.33 -21.20 1.35
C LEU A 897 36.89 -20.76 1.71
N CYS A 898 35.86 -21.31 1.03
CA CYS A 898 34.44 -21.00 1.24
C CYS A 898 34.09 -19.50 1.10
N LEU A 899 34.82 -18.76 0.27
CA LEU A 899 34.62 -17.32 0.09
C LEU A 899 33.51 -17.05 -0.94
N PRO A 900 32.62 -16.06 -0.72
CA PRO A 900 31.51 -15.77 -1.63
C PRO A 900 32.01 -15.19 -2.96
N LEU A 901 31.87 -15.97 -4.03
CA LEU A 901 32.17 -15.58 -5.40
C LEU A 901 30.89 -15.63 -6.25
N MET A 902 30.66 -14.59 -7.06
CA MET A 902 29.73 -14.62 -8.18
C MET A 902 30.36 -15.31 -9.41
N GLU A 903 29.63 -15.44 -10.51
CA GLU A 903 30.17 -15.82 -11.82
C GLU A 903 30.62 -14.55 -12.61
N PRO A 904 31.93 -14.37 -12.86
CA PRO A 904 32.46 -13.31 -13.70
C PRO A 904 32.47 -13.73 -15.18
N TYR A 905 32.17 -12.78 -16.06
CA TYR A 905 32.13 -13.03 -17.52
C TYR A 905 33.49 -13.52 -18.06
N LYS A 906 33.47 -14.47 -19.00
CA LYS A 906 34.64 -14.76 -19.84
C LYS A 906 34.89 -13.56 -20.75
N ASN A 907 36.10 -13.02 -20.74
CA ASN A 907 36.49 -11.94 -21.65
C ASN A 907 37.96 -12.13 -22.09
N ASN A 908 38.23 -11.91 -23.38
CA ASN A 908 39.55 -12.09 -23.97
C ASN A 908 40.30 -10.76 -24.15
N ILE A 909 39.68 -9.65 -23.73
CA ILE A 909 40.13 -8.28 -23.95
C ILE A 909 40.32 -7.61 -22.59
N LEU A 910 41.49 -7.02 -22.34
CA LEU A 910 41.67 -6.10 -21.21
C LEU A 910 41.52 -4.65 -21.67
N HIS A 911 40.90 -3.85 -20.82
CA HIS A 911 40.77 -2.42 -21.00
C HIS A 911 41.18 -1.71 -19.71
N MET A 912 41.92 -0.61 -19.85
CA MET A 912 42.38 0.23 -18.75
C MET A 912 41.72 1.60 -18.89
N THR A 913 40.98 2.04 -17.87
CA THR A 913 40.47 3.41 -17.83
C THR A 913 41.61 4.35 -17.48
N LEU A 914 42.00 5.24 -18.40
CA LEU A 914 43.02 6.26 -18.14
C LEU A 914 42.46 7.42 -17.32
N VAL A 915 41.25 7.89 -17.68
CA VAL A 915 40.63 9.09 -17.10
C VAL A 915 39.12 8.90 -17.00
N ARG A 916 38.49 9.41 -15.94
CA ARG A 916 37.03 9.60 -15.83
C ARG A 916 36.68 11.06 -15.63
N PHE A 917 35.54 11.48 -16.16
CA PHE A 917 35.03 12.85 -16.09
C PHE A 917 33.69 12.88 -15.35
N THR A 918 33.48 13.91 -14.53
CA THR A 918 32.25 14.11 -13.76
C THR A 918 31.06 14.45 -14.66
N SER A 919 31.27 15.31 -15.67
CA SER A 919 30.32 15.69 -16.71
C SER A 919 30.69 15.09 -18.08
N PRO A 920 29.74 14.99 -19.03
CA PRO A 920 30.06 14.52 -20.39
C PRO A 920 31.00 15.47 -21.15
N LEU A 921 31.96 14.93 -21.91
CA LEU A 921 32.83 15.71 -22.80
C LEU A 921 32.10 16.18 -24.06
N THR A 922 32.20 17.47 -24.37
CA THR A 922 31.94 18.05 -25.70
C THR A 922 33.25 18.09 -26.49
N ILE A 923 33.44 17.10 -27.37
CA ILE A 923 34.74 16.82 -28.01
C ILE A 923 34.90 17.60 -29.34
N ASN A 924 36.05 18.25 -29.53
CA ASN A 924 36.56 18.65 -30.84
C ASN A 924 37.72 17.71 -31.22
N GLU A 925 37.45 16.73 -32.10
CA GLU A 925 38.36 15.60 -32.36
C GLU A 925 39.75 16.02 -32.85
N LYS A 926 39.85 17.04 -33.73
CA LYS A 926 41.15 17.47 -34.28
C LYS A 926 42.06 18.06 -33.20
N SER A 927 41.50 18.81 -32.24
CA SER A 927 42.24 19.30 -31.07
C SER A 927 42.61 18.14 -30.13
N PHE A 928 41.65 17.27 -29.83
CA PHE A 928 41.82 16.16 -28.90
C PHE A 928 42.85 15.12 -29.36
N LEU A 929 42.88 14.77 -30.66
CA LEU A 929 43.91 13.94 -31.28
C LEU A 929 45.31 14.55 -31.13
N SER A 930 45.44 15.87 -31.33
CA SER A 930 46.71 16.57 -31.14
C SER A 930 47.16 16.56 -29.68
N THR A 931 46.24 16.61 -28.72
CA THR A 931 46.56 16.49 -27.29
C THR A 931 46.96 15.07 -26.92
N ILE A 932 46.21 14.05 -27.36
CA ILE A 932 46.50 12.63 -27.07
C ILE A 932 47.87 12.21 -27.61
N ASN A 933 48.19 12.59 -28.85
CA ASN A 933 49.50 12.28 -29.44
C ASN A 933 50.64 13.07 -28.77
N GLY A 934 50.35 14.23 -28.16
CA GLY A 934 51.29 14.94 -27.30
C GLY A 934 51.62 14.23 -25.97
N LEU A 935 50.95 13.12 -25.65
CA LEU A 935 51.21 12.29 -24.47
C LEU A 935 52.06 11.05 -24.78
N GLU A 936 52.59 10.89 -26.01
CA GLU A 936 53.50 9.78 -26.37
C GLU A 936 54.72 9.73 -25.42
N ASP A 937 55.28 10.86 -25.00
CA ASP A 937 56.41 10.89 -24.05
C ASP A 937 56.06 10.42 -22.63
N ILE A 938 54.77 10.40 -22.25
CA ILE A 938 54.29 9.99 -20.92
C ILE A 938 53.92 8.49 -20.88
N PHE A 939 53.33 7.97 -21.97
CA PHE A 939 52.89 6.57 -22.05
C PHE A 939 53.85 5.67 -22.87
N GLY A 940 54.95 6.22 -23.38
CA GLY A 940 55.92 5.52 -24.22
C GLY A 940 55.41 5.33 -25.65
N LYS A 941 55.84 4.26 -26.34
CA LYS A 941 55.50 3.97 -27.75
C LYS A 941 54.03 3.54 -27.97
N LEU A 942 53.08 4.14 -27.27
CA LEU A 942 51.65 3.90 -27.38
C LEU A 942 51.10 4.61 -28.63
N LYS A 943 51.54 4.15 -29.80
CA LYS A 943 51.24 4.76 -31.10
C LYS A 943 49.76 4.59 -31.44
N VAL A 944 48.95 5.61 -31.18
CA VAL A 944 47.49 5.58 -31.33
C VAL A 944 47.11 5.44 -32.81
N SER A 945 46.95 4.19 -33.26
CA SER A 945 46.63 3.83 -34.64
C SER A 945 45.27 4.35 -35.12
N SER A 946 44.33 4.49 -34.18
CA SER A 946 42.99 5.05 -34.40
C SER A 946 42.41 5.53 -33.06
N LEU A 947 41.65 6.61 -33.11
CA LEU A 947 40.75 7.04 -32.05
C LEU A 947 39.33 6.57 -32.41
N GLY A 948 38.55 6.16 -31.41
CA GLY A 948 37.12 5.91 -31.58
C GLY A 948 36.29 6.59 -30.50
N ILE A 949 35.26 7.33 -30.90
CA ILE A 949 34.19 7.74 -29.97
C ILE A 949 33.17 6.60 -29.89
N GLY A 950 32.85 6.15 -28.68
CA GLY A 950 32.03 4.95 -28.46
C GLY A 950 30.99 5.12 -27.35
N SER A 951 29.86 4.42 -27.49
CA SER A 951 28.83 4.28 -26.46
C SER A 951 29.06 3.06 -25.55
N CYS A 952 30.32 2.71 -25.27
CA CYS A 952 30.65 1.48 -24.57
C CYS A 952 30.05 1.46 -23.15
N THR A 953 29.45 0.32 -22.81
CA THR A 953 29.09 0.00 -21.42
C THR A 953 30.32 -0.49 -20.66
N TRP A 954 30.15 -0.83 -19.37
CA TRP A 954 31.17 -1.49 -18.55
C TRP A 954 31.58 -2.89 -19.06
N LYS A 955 30.86 -3.44 -20.04
CA LYS A 955 31.16 -4.68 -20.75
C LYS A 955 31.53 -4.35 -22.20
N MET A 956 32.83 -4.37 -22.52
CA MET A 956 33.30 -4.31 -23.92
C MET A 956 33.05 -5.65 -24.62
N LEU A 957 32.40 -5.60 -25.78
CA LEU A 957 32.15 -6.72 -26.68
C LEU A 957 33.06 -6.65 -27.91
N PRO A 958 33.34 -7.77 -28.61
CA PRO A 958 34.18 -7.78 -29.81
C PRO A 958 33.71 -6.81 -30.91
N GLN A 959 32.39 -6.66 -31.10
CA GLN A 959 31.81 -5.71 -32.06
C GLN A 959 32.10 -4.23 -31.74
N ASP A 960 32.28 -3.87 -30.46
CA ASP A 960 32.56 -2.48 -30.04
C ASP A 960 33.96 -2.01 -30.50
N ILE A 961 34.84 -2.96 -30.84
CA ILE A 961 36.17 -2.69 -31.40
C ILE A 961 36.06 -2.36 -32.91
N VAL A 962 35.03 -2.87 -33.59
CA VAL A 962 34.93 -2.99 -35.07
C VAL A 962 34.00 -1.92 -35.69
N SER A 963 33.47 -0.99 -34.89
CA SER A 963 32.65 0.15 -35.33
C SER A 963 33.39 1.12 -36.27
N ASN A 964 33.42 0.76 -37.56
CA ASN A 964 34.03 1.54 -38.64
C ASN A 964 33.13 2.72 -39.07
N THR A 965 33.13 3.82 -38.31
CA THR A 965 32.62 5.12 -38.78
C THR A 965 33.56 5.75 -39.80
N LYS A 966 33.69 5.11 -40.97
CA LYS A 966 34.37 5.71 -42.13
C LYS A 966 33.47 6.76 -42.77
N PHE A 967 33.77 8.04 -42.55
CA PHE A 967 33.33 9.15 -43.39
C PHE A 967 34.55 9.91 -43.91
N ASN A 968 34.57 10.22 -45.20
CA ASN A 968 35.70 10.87 -45.86
C ASN A 968 35.53 12.39 -45.86
N LEU A 969 36.55 13.09 -45.35
CA LEU A 969 37.04 14.44 -45.71
C LEU A 969 36.07 15.44 -46.35
N ILE A 970 35.86 16.56 -45.63
CA ILE A 970 36.56 17.82 -45.92
C ILE A 970 37.28 18.28 -44.63
#